data_AF-A0A9X8MPF8-F1
#
_entry.id   AF-A0A9X8MPF8-F1
#
_cell.length_a   1.000
_cell.length_b   1.000
_cell.length_c   1.000
_cell.angle_alpha   90.00
_cell.angle_beta   90.00
_cell.angle_gamma   90.00
#
_symmetry.space_group_name_H-M   'P 1'
#
loop_
_entity.id
_entity.type
_entity.pdbx_description
1 polymer ?
#
loop_
_entity_poly.entity_id
_entity_poly.type
_entity_poly.pdbx_seq_one_letter_code
_entity_poly.pdbx_strand_id
1 'polypeptide(L)'
;MADHNEAAFEKEICEYLEARGWLYSMNDHDGGEYDRERALFPADLFAWLDATQKTAYEKALKAAGSQAKFLDVLTAALDKPLEHGGGTLNILRNGVQYIGGGRLKMAQFCPETSLNATTVSHYEAMRVRVVRQVHFSTADQRTIDLVFFINGLPVSTVELKTDFTQSLDEAINQYKHDRNPLTNGRPEPLLSFGHRALVHFAVSNDLAAMTTKLEGEKTHFLPFNIGFESGAGNPPGADHGSATAYLWERVWEKHAWLNIIGRLMIVQTKEEWDVTTGTSVRRTSMLFPRFHQWEAVTSIVAAVKEEGVGHRYLIEHSAGSGKTNTIAWTAHGLARLHDADDKKIFDSVIVVVDRTVLDSQLQDAIRQIDGNKKIVATISPEDVRKAGAKSKSGLLAQALKSGELIIAVTVQTFPHALEEIRTDASLKGKRFAVIADEAHSSQSGQISSKLKQVLTAEELKEIEEGGDVDVESVLASEMTERAESENISYFAFTATPKSKTLELFGRKGPDGKPREFHLYSMKQAIEEGYILDVLKGYQHYDTALKIAGKAESGDGNKEVEEATARKGLMKWVQLHPTNISQKVQIIVEHFHANVAYLLEGKAKAMVVTGSRRSAVKYKRAIDAYIAKRRAEDASYNYRTLVAFSGGVTMPEDETWHSDWGSRPSKDDEFTEANMNPGAGADLAAAFKGDTYKVMLVANKFQTGFDQPLLSAMYIDKKLPGVTAVQTLSRLNRTHRTAGGEQKRKTFVIDFANKPEDIKAAFEPYFKNATLETETDPYVVVHLANKLAQAGIYTEDDVRKVAELWVTRKGNNALSAAISPAQHDFRRRYARAIEEEDQVKLQELDLFRKDVSTYVRLYDFMSQIVDYGDPYMEMLSIFLRLLEKVIAESAWAADVDLSDVVLVGVKHTKAAPVDISLVGDGQLKGISAAGTGAKKDPKYVALQVVIDKMNDLFGAETFAASQIREFVQGLVQRLLADQNLVQQTKVNSKKQFLESQDFQAAVTEAVAENQDAHNTMADYFFTDGPAINSIIVALADAFYEAAVAPHAVADSLPYAVAGRVVDVDVAPPALSAPPRCRAHLTLLDDNPSVGTPVHVTLKLIAEPQHPWARQGERPALDIVAVPLSGAEVAPATMAYLPGDAESEQFRVTALEPGTHRIRFTLVHHDTGTVLQQVESDLSITETKPSGSGNRQLRPRTGRA
;
A
#
# COMPACT_ATOMS: atom_id res chain seq x y z
N MET A 1 34.56 -14.91 34.41
CA MET A 1 35.12 -14.50 33.10
C MET A 1 34.74 -15.47 31.97
N ALA A 2 33.85 -16.45 32.17
CA ALA A 2 33.41 -17.40 31.13
C ALA A 2 31.91 -17.29 30.78
N ASP A 3 31.18 -16.39 31.45
CA ASP A 3 29.71 -16.30 31.37
C ASP A 3 29.22 -15.61 30.08
N HIS A 4 30.13 -15.03 29.30
CA HIS A 4 29.86 -14.32 28.04
C HIS A 4 30.14 -15.19 26.79
N ASN A 5 30.41 -16.49 26.97
CA ASN A 5 30.79 -17.40 25.88
C ASN A 5 29.57 -18.17 25.35
N GLU A 6 29.56 -18.46 24.05
CA GLU A 6 28.55 -19.24 23.32
C GLU A 6 28.26 -20.59 24.00
N ALA A 7 29.31 -21.26 24.51
CA ALA A 7 29.17 -22.55 25.19
C ALA A 7 28.30 -22.48 26.48
N ALA A 8 28.24 -21.33 27.15
CA ALA A 8 27.35 -21.12 28.30
C ALA A 8 25.90 -20.92 27.84
N PHE A 9 25.70 -20.15 26.76
CA PHE A 9 24.38 -19.91 26.18
C PHE A 9 23.76 -21.20 25.61
N GLU A 10 24.53 -22.01 24.89
CA GLU A 10 24.11 -23.36 24.46
C GLU A 10 23.63 -24.21 25.63
N LYS A 11 24.40 -24.19 26.72
CA LYS A 11 24.14 -25.02 27.91
C LYS A 11 22.83 -24.60 28.57
N GLU A 12 22.63 -23.30 28.77
CA GLU A 12 21.42 -22.75 29.38
C GLU A 12 20.15 -23.16 28.62
N ILE A 13 20.17 -23.03 27.28
CA ILE A 13 19.05 -23.44 26.42
C ILE A 13 18.80 -24.95 26.56
N CYS A 14 19.85 -25.77 26.50
CA CYS A 14 19.70 -27.22 26.59
C CYS A 14 19.17 -27.68 27.94
N GLU A 15 19.66 -27.11 29.05
CA GLU A 15 19.19 -27.41 30.40
C GLU A 15 17.73 -26.96 30.60
N TYR A 16 17.32 -25.83 30.01
CA TYR A 16 15.94 -25.37 30.02
C TYR A 16 15.00 -26.37 29.32
N LEU A 17 15.40 -26.85 28.14
CA LEU A 17 14.63 -27.82 27.35
C LEU A 17 14.58 -29.18 28.04
N GLU A 18 15.69 -29.64 28.63
CA GLU A 18 15.76 -30.89 29.39
C GLU A 18 14.78 -30.89 30.56
N ALA A 19 14.74 -29.80 31.32
CA ALA A 19 13.79 -29.62 32.42
C ALA A 19 12.31 -29.68 31.98
N ARG A 20 12.03 -29.54 30.68
CA ARG A 20 10.69 -29.57 30.07
C ARG A 20 10.46 -30.76 29.14
N GLY A 21 11.21 -31.84 29.36
CA GLY A 21 10.94 -33.14 28.74
C GLY A 21 11.62 -33.37 27.39
N TRP A 22 12.61 -32.55 27.03
CA TRP A 22 13.57 -32.90 26.00
C TRP A 22 14.66 -33.83 26.55
N LEU A 23 15.20 -34.67 25.69
CA LEU A 23 16.45 -35.38 25.94
C LEU A 23 17.60 -34.45 25.58
N TYR A 24 18.64 -34.42 26.40
CA TYR A 24 19.82 -33.60 26.17
C TYR A 24 21.06 -34.49 26.08
N SER A 25 21.88 -34.27 25.05
CA SER A 25 23.23 -34.84 24.90
C SER A 25 24.26 -33.71 24.85
N MET A 26 25.32 -33.81 25.66
CA MET A 26 26.35 -32.77 25.73
C MET A 26 27.23 -32.67 24.48
N ASN A 27 27.29 -33.74 23.68
CA ASN A 27 27.96 -33.80 22.38
C ASN A 27 27.40 -34.99 21.56
N ASP A 28 27.91 -35.18 20.35
CA ASP A 28 27.51 -36.25 19.43
C ASP A 28 27.97 -37.67 19.83
N HIS A 29 28.79 -37.80 20.87
CA HIS A 29 29.18 -39.10 21.46
C HIS A 29 28.31 -39.51 22.66
N ASP A 30 27.49 -38.60 23.19
CA ASP A 30 26.70 -38.81 24.40
C ASP A 30 25.27 -39.31 24.10
N GLY A 31 24.78 -40.29 24.87
CA GLY A 31 23.39 -40.75 24.81
C GLY A 31 23.05 -41.78 23.73
N GLY A 32 24.04 -42.43 23.10
CA GLY A 32 23.80 -43.53 22.15
C GLY A 32 24.50 -43.43 20.79
N GLU A 33 25.55 -42.59 20.70
CA GLU A 33 26.41 -42.30 19.54
C GLU A 33 25.64 -41.87 18.28
N TYR A 34 25.82 -40.60 17.89
CA TYR A 34 25.27 -40.06 16.65
C TYR A 34 25.92 -40.75 15.43
N ASP A 35 25.09 -41.28 14.52
CA ASP A 35 25.56 -41.86 13.27
C ASP A 35 25.84 -40.71 12.28
N ARG A 36 27.10 -40.26 12.27
CA ARG A 36 27.58 -39.18 11.40
C ARG A 36 27.42 -39.48 9.91
N GLU A 37 27.57 -40.73 9.49
CA GLU A 37 27.47 -41.13 8.08
C GLU A 37 26.03 -41.01 7.57
N ARG A 38 25.04 -41.39 8.40
CA ARG A 38 23.62 -41.37 8.02
C ARG A 38 22.88 -40.11 8.47
N ALA A 39 23.52 -39.31 9.33
CA ALA A 39 22.94 -38.20 10.08
C ALA A 39 21.69 -38.62 10.88
N LEU A 40 21.82 -39.65 11.71
CA LEU A 40 20.74 -40.21 12.52
C LEU A 40 21.17 -40.37 13.97
N PHE A 41 20.22 -40.44 14.89
CA PHE A 41 20.45 -40.81 16.28
C PHE A 41 19.80 -42.19 16.55
N PRO A 42 20.49 -43.31 16.27
CA PRO A 42 19.86 -44.63 16.16
C PRO A 42 19.23 -45.12 17.46
N ALA A 43 19.83 -44.77 18.60
CA ALA A 43 19.32 -45.16 19.91
C ALA A 43 17.88 -44.70 20.15
N ASP A 44 17.55 -43.46 19.78
CA ASP A 44 16.19 -42.93 19.93
C ASP A 44 15.21 -43.54 18.93
N LEU A 45 15.66 -43.79 17.69
CA LEU A 45 14.84 -44.45 16.67
C LEU A 45 14.43 -45.84 17.11
N PHE A 46 15.38 -46.66 17.57
CA PHE A 46 15.10 -48.02 17.99
C PHE A 46 14.28 -48.05 19.30
N ALA A 47 14.54 -47.14 20.24
CA ALA A 47 13.73 -47.02 21.45
C ALA A 47 12.27 -46.65 21.13
N TRP A 48 12.04 -45.72 20.21
CA TRP A 48 10.69 -45.36 19.72
C TRP A 48 9.96 -46.57 19.10
N LEU A 49 10.65 -47.30 18.22
CA LEU A 49 10.06 -48.44 17.52
C LEU A 49 9.77 -49.62 18.46
N ASP A 50 10.64 -49.89 19.43
CA ASP A 50 10.40 -50.92 20.45
C ASP A 50 9.22 -50.52 21.37
N ALA A 51 9.14 -49.26 21.79
CA ALA A 51 8.08 -48.79 22.68
C ALA A 51 6.68 -48.79 22.03
N THR A 52 6.60 -48.50 20.71
CA THR A 52 5.29 -48.27 20.04
C THR A 52 4.88 -49.38 19.08
N GLN A 53 5.83 -50.09 18.47
CA GLN A 53 5.57 -50.98 17.33
C GLN A 53 6.45 -52.25 17.40
N LYS A 54 6.77 -52.73 18.61
CA LYS A 54 7.72 -53.83 18.88
C LYS A 54 7.65 -55.01 17.90
N THR A 55 6.48 -55.64 17.77
CA THR A 55 6.32 -56.84 16.92
C THR A 55 6.59 -56.56 15.44
N ALA A 56 6.18 -55.39 14.93
CA ALA A 56 6.42 -55.00 13.55
C ALA A 56 7.89 -54.64 13.32
N TYR A 57 8.49 -53.93 14.28
CA TYR A 57 9.91 -53.59 14.31
C TYR A 57 10.81 -54.84 14.31
N GLU A 58 10.58 -55.79 15.20
CA GLU A 58 11.37 -57.03 15.31
C GLU A 58 11.33 -57.84 14.00
N LYS A 59 10.17 -57.90 13.34
CA LYS A 59 10.01 -58.56 12.03
C LYS A 59 10.79 -57.83 10.94
N ALA A 60 10.72 -56.50 10.91
CA ALA A 60 11.48 -55.69 9.96
C ALA A 60 12.99 -55.82 10.16
N LEU A 61 13.46 -55.76 11.41
CA LEU A 61 14.88 -55.92 11.75
C LEU A 61 15.39 -57.31 11.37
N LYS A 62 14.62 -58.36 11.67
CA LYS A 62 14.96 -59.74 11.28
C LYS A 62 15.04 -59.89 9.76
N ALA A 63 14.13 -59.27 9.01
CA ALA A 63 14.15 -59.29 7.54
C ALA A 63 15.30 -58.47 6.95
N ALA A 64 15.68 -57.36 7.58
CA ALA A 64 16.84 -56.56 7.19
C ALA A 64 18.16 -57.30 7.42
N GLY A 65 18.24 -58.12 8.49
CA GLY A 65 19.38 -58.96 8.84
C GLY A 65 20.43 -58.27 9.73
N SER A 66 20.42 -56.93 9.80
CA SER A 66 21.24 -56.14 10.73
C SER A 66 20.62 -54.76 10.98
N GLN A 67 21.01 -54.10 12.07
CA GLN A 67 20.61 -52.71 12.35
C GLN A 67 21.14 -51.74 11.28
N ALA A 68 22.39 -51.92 10.81
CA ALA A 68 22.96 -51.10 9.75
C ALA A 68 22.11 -51.12 8.48
N LYS A 69 21.72 -52.32 8.00
CA LYS A 69 20.88 -52.45 6.81
C LYS A 69 19.46 -51.93 7.02
N PHE A 70 18.94 -51.99 8.25
CA PHE A 70 17.66 -51.35 8.60
C PHE A 70 17.74 -49.83 8.45
N LEU A 71 18.84 -49.22 8.90
CA LEU A 71 19.11 -47.79 8.75
C LEU A 71 19.33 -47.42 7.28
N ASP A 72 20.01 -48.25 6.49
CA ASP A 72 20.20 -48.01 5.05
C ASP A 72 18.87 -47.94 4.27
N VAL A 73 17.88 -48.74 4.68
CA VAL A 73 16.52 -48.65 4.09
C VAL A 73 15.83 -47.34 4.48
N LEU A 74 16.04 -46.86 5.71
CA LEU A 74 15.51 -45.58 6.18
C LEU A 74 16.16 -44.42 5.43
N THR A 75 17.50 -44.39 5.33
CA THR A 75 18.23 -43.35 4.61
C THR A 75 17.85 -43.33 3.14
N ALA A 76 17.76 -44.49 2.48
CA ALA A 76 17.27 -44.57 1.10
C ALA A 76 15.84 -44.04 0.92
N ALA A 77 14.98 -44.10 1.95
CA ALA A 77 13.65 -43.49 1.92
C ALA A 77 13.70 -41.98 2.15
N LEU A 78 14.56 -41.50 3.05
CA LEU A 78 14.77 -40.08 3.31
C LEU A 78 15.41 -39.36 2.12
N ASP A 79 16.36 -40.00 1.43
CA ASP A 79 17.15 -39.42 0.33
C ASP A 79 16.40 -39.39 -1.01
N LYS A 80 15.17 -39.94 -1.06
CA LYS A 80 14.30 -39.78 -2.22
C LYS A 80 13.94 -38.30 -2.39
N PRO A 81 13.78 -37.82 -3.64
CA PRO A 81 13.28 -36.48 -3.88
C PRO A 81 11.94 -36.23 -3.18
N LEU A 82 11.75 -35.00 -2.68
CA LEU A 82 10.55 -34.61 -1.92
C LEU A 82 9.27 -34.85 -2.73
N GLU A 83 9.27 -34.56 -4.02
CA GLU A 83 8.14 -34.80 -4.93
C GLU A 83 7.77 -36.29 -5.11
N HIS A 84 8.68 -37.21 -4.77
CA HIS A 84 8.45 -38.65 -4.83
C HIS A 84 8.16 -39.26 -3.44
N GLY A 85 7.81 -38.43 -2.46
CA GLY A 85 7.53 -38.87 -1.11
C GLY A 85 8.78 -39.26 -0.32
N GLY A 86 9.90 -38.58 -0.56
CA GLY A 86 11.07 -38.63 0.32
C GLY A 86 11.11 -37.51 1.35
N GLY A 87 12.23 -37.40 2.06
CA GLY A 87 12.49 -36.36 3.05
C GLY A 87 11.89 -36.59 4.44
N THR A 88 12.52 -35.99 5.46
CA THR A 88 12.18 -36.20 6.88
C THR A 88 10.72 -35.88 7.18
N LEU A 89 10.18 -34.79 6.62
CA LEU A 89 8.80 -34.37 6.88
C LEU A 89 7.79 -35.44 6.45
N ASN A 90 7.96 -36.00 5.24
CA ASN A 90 7.10 -37.06 4.75
C ASN A 90 7.26 -38.34 5.59
N ILE A 91 8.49 -38.68 5.94
CA ILE A 91 8.80 -39.90 6.71
C ILE A 91 8.20 -39.83 8.12
N LEU A 92 8.24 -38.66 8.78
CA LEU A 92 7.58 -38.44 10.06
C LEU A 92 6.04 -38.59 9.96
N ARG A 93 5.42 -38.05 8.90
CA ARG A 93 3.96 -38.09 8.71
C ARG A 93 3.43 -39.45 8.25
N ASN A 94 4.12 -40.08 7.31
CA ASN A 94 3.61 -41.25 6.58
C ASN A 94 4.35 -42.56 6.91
N GLY A 95 5.49 -42.50 7.58
CA GLY A 95 6.29 -43.68 7.93
C GLY A 95 7.03 -44.31 6.75
N VAL A 96 7.67 -45.45 6.99
CA VAL A 96 8.52 -46.17 6.01
C VAL A 96 8.09 -47.60 5.86
N GLN A 97 8.07 -48.09 4.62
CA GLN A 97 7.75 -49.48 4.31
C GLN A 97 8.98 -50.37 4.53
N TYR A 98 8.85 -51.37 5.39
CA TYR A 98 9.83 -52.43 5.59
C TYR A 98 9.26 -53.79 5.18
N ILE A 99 10.16 -54.67 4.71
CA ILE A 99 9.82 -56.07 4.44
C ILE A 99 9.55 -56.77 5.77
N GLY A 100 8.47 -57.57 5.85
CA GLY A 100 8.09 -58.34 7.04
C GLY A 100 7.44 -57.53 8.18
N GLY A 101 7.83 -56.26 8.37
CA GLY A 101 7.25 -55.36 9.38
C GLY A 101 6.10 -54.47 8.91
N GLY A 102 5.85 -54.41 7.60
CA GLY A 102 4.84 -53.49 7.07
C GLY A 102 5.33 -52.03 7.09
N ARG A 103 4.39 -51.08 7.19
CA ARG A 103 4.72 -49.65 7.26
C ARG A 103 4.90 -49.22 8.71
N LEU A 104 6.14 -48.90 9.09
CA LEU A 104 6.48 -48.44 10.43
C LEU A 104 6.30 -46.92 10.52
N LYS A 105 5.53 -46.45 11.51
CA LYS A 105 5.37 -45.02 11.79
C LYS A 105 6.63 -44.47 12.48
N MET A 106 7.12 -43.32 12.01
CA MET A 106 8.30 -42.67 12.59
C MET A 106 7.96 -41.55 13.59
N ALA A 107 6.70 -41.12 13.64
CA ALA A 107 6.18 -40.24 14.66
C ALA A 107 4.69 -40.53 14.92
N GLN A 108 4.23 -40.10 16.09
CA GLN A 108 2.83 -39.92 16.40
C GLN A 108 2.66 -38.45 16.78
N PHE A 109 1.91 -37.67 16.00
CA PHE A 109 1.58 -36.29 16.39
C PHE A 109 0.37 -36.28 17.33
N CYS A 110 0.18 -35.16 18.04
CA CYS A 110 -0.91 -35.00 19.01
C CYS A 110 -2.24 -35.43 18.38
N PRO A 111 -2.96 -36.41 18.97
CA PRO A 111 -4.27 -36.80 18.47
C PRO A 111 -5.30 -35.68 18.73
N GLU A 112 -6.32 -35.59 17.87
CA GLU A 112 -7.39 -34.59 18.07
C GLU A 112 -8.32 -34.94 19.25
N THR A 113 -8.34 -36.21 19.64
CA THR A 113 -9.18 -36.72 20.73
C THR A 113 -8.39 -37.66 21.62
N SER A 114 -8.79 -37.75 22.88
CA SER A 114 -8.22 -38.67 23.86
C SER A 114 -8.78 -40.09 23.79
N LEU A 115 -9.84 -40.31 22.98
CA LEU A 115 -10.57 -41.58 22.83
C LEU A 115 -9.69 -42.80 22.48
N ASN A 116 -8.58 -42.61 21.77
CA ASN A 116 -7.66 -43.70 21.42
C ASN A 116 -6.44 -43.70 22.34
N ALA A 117 -6.54 -44.43 23.45
CA ALA A 117 -5.49 -44.52 24.46
C ALA A 117 -4.12 -44.94 23.90
N THR A 118 -4.07 -45.82 22.89
CA THR A 118 -2.81 -46.22 22.24
C THR A 118 -2.17 -45.06 21.47
N THR A 119 -2.98 -44.23 20.81
CA THR A 119 -2.47 -43.07 20.07
C THR A 119 -1.96 -41.99 21.03
N VAL A 120 -2.65 -41.80 22.17
CA VAL A 120 -2.21 -40.92 23.26
C VAL A 120 -0.89 -41.43 23.86
N SER A 121 -0.80 -42.70 24.23
CA SER A 121 0.43 -43.27 24.81
C SER A 121 1.61 -43.23 23.83
N HIS A 122 1.36 -43.42 22.54
CA HIS A 122 2.38 -43.25 21.51
C HIS A 122 2.82 -41.77 21.37
N TYR A 123 1.90 -40.81 21.51
CA TYR A 123 2.26 -39.39 21.52
C TYR A 123 3.12 -39.03 22.74
N GLU A 124 2.78 -39.53 23.92
CA GLU A 124 3.55 -39.34 25.15
C GLU A 124 4.96 -39.96 25.05
N ALA A 125 5.07 -41.09 24.35
CA ALA A 125 6.33 -41.77 24.07
C ALA A 125 7.23 -41.05 23.03
N MET A 126 6.76 -39.95 22.42
CA MET A 126 7.57 -39.18 21.48
C MET A 126 8.84 -38.65 22.14
N ARG A 127 9.97 -38.94 21.50
CA ARG A 127 11.31 -38.56 21.95
C ARG A 127 11.76 -37.35 21.14
N VAL A 128 11.94 -36.22 21.81
CA VAL A 128 12.59 -35.03 21.23
C VAL A 128 13.95 -34.88 21.89
N ARG A 129 15.01 -34.67 21.11
CA ARG A 129 16.38 -34.55 21.62
C ARG A 129 17.05 -33.31 21.06
N VAL A 130 17.80 -32.61 21.91
CA VAL A 130 18.79 -31.62 21.52
C VAL A 130 20.19 -32.19 21.77
N VAL A 131 21.06 -32.09 20.76
CA VAL A 131 22.46 -32.51 20.84
C VAL A 131 23.34 -31.31 20.56
N ARG A 132 24.32 -31.07 21.42
CA ARG A 132 25.30 -30.00 21.22
C ARG A 132 26.45 -30.43 20.33
N GLN A 133 27.12 -29.48 19.69
CA GLN A 133 28.41 -29.64 19.02
C GLN A 133 28.46 -30.88 18.11
N VAL A 134 27.48 -30.99 17.21
CA VAL A 134 27.30 -32.15 16.34
C VAL A 134 28.20 -32.04 15.14
N HIS A 135 29.14 -32.97 15.00
CA HIS A 135 29.94 -33.04 13.81
C HIS A 135 29.11 -33.60 12.65
N PHE A 136 28.93 -32.80 11.59
CA PHE A 136 28.02 -33.16 10.51
C PHE A 136 28.71 -33.82 9.31
N SER A 137 30.03 -33.64 9.16
CA SER A 137 30.80 -34.14 8.02
C SER A 137 31.74 -35.28 8.41
N THR A 138 31.78 -36.32 7.58
CA THR A 138 32.81 -37.37 7.69
C THR A 138 34.15 -36.95 7.09
N ALA A 139 34.20 -35.82 6.36
CA ALA A 139 35.40 -35.33 5.67
C ALA A 139 36.28 -34.42 6.56
N ASP A 140 35.70 -33.81 7.59
CA ASP A 140 36.40 -32.93 8.52
C ASP A 140 35.76 -32.96 9.92
N GLN A 141 36.13 -32.03 10.79
CA GLN A 141 35.69 -31.96 12.19
C GLN A 141 34.84 -30.70 12.48
N ARG A 142 34.17 -30.14 11.47
CA ARG A 142 33.25 -29.02 11.70
C ARG A 142 32.01 -29.50 12.46
N THR A 143 31.58 -28.70 13.43
CA THR A 143 30.38 -28.94 14.24
C THR A 143 29.27 -27.95 13.92
N ILE A 144 28.03 -28.34 14.23
CA ILE A 144 26.87 -27.47 14.40
C ILE A 144 26.63 -27.31 15.89
N ASP A 145 26.34 -26.10 16.37
CA ASP A 145 26.17 -25.84 17.80
C ASP A 145 25.05 -26.65 18.42
N LEU A 146 23.84 -26.62 17.86
CA LEU A 146 22.72 -27.48 18.29
C LEU A 146 22.05 -28.19 17.12
N VAL A 147 21.69 -29.47 17.32
CA VAL A 147 20.87 -30.22 16.37
C VAL A 147 19.69 -30.86 17.10
N PHE A 148 18.49 -30.67 16.55
CA PHE A 148 17.25 -31.19 17.12
C PHE A 148 16.80 -32.43 16.38
N PHE A 149 16.37 -33.44 17.14
CA PHE A 149 15.90 -34.72 16.63
C PHE A 149 14.50 -35.04 17.13
N ILE A 150 13.70 -35.70 16.29
CA ILE A 150 12.44 -36.34 16.64
C ILE A 150 12.59 -37.83 16.39
N ASN A 151 12.48 -38.66 17.43
CA ASN A 151 12.64 -40.12 17.38
C ASN A 151 13.89 -40.56 16.61
N GLY A 152 14.99 -39.81 16.79
CA GLY A 152 16.28 -40.07 16.14
C GLY A 152 16.43 -39.55 14.70
N LEU A 153 15.40 -38.91 14.13
CA LEU A 153 15.47 -38.22 12.84
C LEU A 153 15.80 -36.73 13.05
N PRO A 154 16.80 -36.16 12.37
CA PRO A 154 17.15 -34.74 12.51
C PRO A 154 16.08 -33.85 11.86
N VAL A 155 15.70 -32.79 12.54
CA VAL A 155 14.67 -31.84 12.06
C VAL A 155 15.12 -30.40 12.04
N SER A 156 16.10 -30.01 12.84
CA SER A 156 16.63 -28.64 12.82
C SER A 156 18.09 -28.56 13.22
N THR A 157 18.79 -27.56 12.68
CA THR A 157 20.12 -27.12 13.14
C THR A 157 20.05 -25.70 13.66
N VAL A 158 20.90 -25.35 14.62
CA VAL A 158 21.01 -24.01 15.18
C VAL A 158 22.48 -23.64 15.29
N GLU A 159 22.82 -22.42 14.86
CA GLU A 159 24.10 -21.77 15.18
C GLU A 159 23.78 -20.63 16.16
N LEU A 160 24.52 -20.60 17.27
CA LEU A 160 24.33 -19.64 18.34
C LEU A 160 25.50 -18.65 18.39
N LYS A 161 25.16 -17.40 18.66
CA LYS A 161 26.12 -16.33 18.90
C LYS A 161 25.73 -15.57 20.16
N THR A 162 26.70 -14.96 20.81
CA THR A 162 26.44 -14.06 21.93
C THR A 162 26.77 -12.64 21.51
N ASP A 163 25.85 -11.69 21.66
CA ASP A 163 26.03 -10.31 21.15
C ASP A 163 27.18 -9.55 21.83
N PHE A 164 27.74 -10.09 22.92
CA PHE A 164 28.99 -9.61 23.54
C PHE A 164 30.25 -9.94 22.73
N THR A 165 30.17 -10.88 21.78
CA THR A 165 31.30 -11.36 20.97
C THR A 165 31.01 -11.27 19.48
N GLN A 166 29.85 -11.77 19.03
CA GLN A 166 29.46 -11.93 17.63
C GLN A 166 27.95 -11.69 17.49
N SER A 167 27.53 -11.03 16.42
CA SER A 167 26.12 -10.74 16.15
C SER A 167 25.43 -11.88 15.40
N LEU A 168 24.13 -11.70 15.15
CA LEU A 168 23.34 -12.58 14.29
C LEU A 168 23.95 -12.74 12.88
N ASP A 169 24.55 -11.67 12.33
CA ASP A 169 25.10 -11.71 10.96
C ASP A 169 26.29 -12.69 10.87
N GLU A 170 27.09 -12.85 11.93
CA GLU A 170 28.14 -13.87 11.98
C GLU A 170 27.57 -15.29 11.92
N ALA A 171 26.47 -15.59 12.62
CA ALA A 171 25.81 -16.90 12.52
C ALA A 171 25.30 -17.16 11.09
N ILE A 172 24.70 -16.16 10.47
CA ILE A 172 24.22 -16.24 9.07
C ILE A 172 25.40 -16.48 8.11
N ASN A 173 26.49 -15.75 8.29
CA ASN A 173 27.70 -15.89 7.46
C ASN A 173 28.35 -17.26 7.65
N GLN A 174 28.37 -17.78 8.88
CA GLN A 174 28.87 -19.14 9.16
C GLN A 174 28.06 -20.20 8.40
N TYR A 175 26.73 -20.07 8.34
CA TYR A 175 25.92 -20.95 7.49
C TYR A 175 26.24 -20.82 6.00
N LYS A 176 26.45 -19.60 5.50
CA LYS A 176 26.72 -19.34 4.08
C LYS A 176 28.08 -19.85 3.62
N HIS A 177 29.11 -19.71 4.45
CA HIS A 177 30.49 -19.99 4.07
C HIS A 177 30.97 -21.35 4.59
N ASP A 178 30.65 -21.70 5.84
CA ASP A 178 31.25 -22.84 6.53
C ASP A 178 30.31 -24.06 6.65
N ARG A 179 29.01 -23.91 6.41
CA ARG A 179 28.01 -25.00 6.47
C ARG A 179 27.45 -25.32 5.08
N ASN A 180 28.34 -25.49 4.12
CA ASN A 180 27.94 -25.86 2.76
C ASN A 180 27.27 -27.25 2.75
N PRO A 181 26.09 -27.41 2.12
CA PRO A 181 25.45 -28.72 1.97
C PRO A 181 26.25 -29.71 1.10
N LEU A 182 27.32 -29.25 0.43
CA LEU A 182 28.27 -30.08 -0.29
C LEU A 182 29.67 -29.91 0.30
N THR A 183 30.31 -31.01 0.68
CA THR A 183 31.74 -31.04 1.03
C THR A 183 32.47 -31.94 0.03
N ASN A 184 33.51 -31.40 -0.63
CA ASN A 184 34.28 -32.11 -1.65
C ASN A 184 33.40 -32.73 -2.77
N GLY A 185 32.30 -32.05 -3.12
CA GLY A 185 31.35 -32.49 -4.14
C GLY A 185 30.38 -33.59 -3.70
N ARG A 186 30.40 -34.00 -2.42
CA ARG A 186 29.45 -34.96 -1.85
C ARG A 186 28.40 -34.25 -0.99
N PRO A 187 27.12 -34.65 -1.07
CA PRO A 187 26.08 -34.15 -0.18
C PRO A 187 26.39 -34.46 1.29
N GLU A 188 26.27 -33.45 2.13
CA GLU A 188 26.24 -33.60 3.58
C GLU A 188 24.83 -34.04 3.98
N PRO A 189 24.65 -35.25 4.55
CA PRO A 189 23.31 -35.78 4.81
C PRO A 189 22.49 -34.85 5.69
N LEU A 190 23.06 -34.34 6.79
CA LEU A 190 22.36 -33.47 7.75
C LEU A 190 21.83 -32.17 7.12
N LEU A 191 22.62 -31.56 6.22
CA LEU A 191 22.37 -30.24 5.64
C LEU A 191 21.65 -30.31 4.28
N SER A 192 21.39 -31.52 3.77
CA SER A 192 20.72 -31.73 2.49
C SER A 192 19.24 -31.29 2.56
N PHE A 193 18.84 -30.42 1.63
CA PHE A 193 17.53 -29.77 1.63
C PHE A 193 16.36 -30.75 1.77
N GLY A 194 15.65 -30.68 2.91
CA GLY A 194 14.45 -31.46 3.21
C GLY A 194 14.67 -32.97 3.42
N HIS A 195 15.86 -33.50 3.13
CA HIS A 195 16.21 -34.91 3.31
C HIS A 195 16.52 -35.26 4.77
N ARG A 196 17.05 -34.29 5.53
CA ARG A 196 17.33 -34.39 6.96
C ARG A 196 16.77 -33.16 7.67
N ALA A 197 17.62 -32.22 8.09
CA ALA A 197 17.17 -31.00 8.75
C ALA A 197 16.19 -30.22 7.84
N LEU A 198 15.08 -29.79 8.45
CA LEU A 198 13.98 -29.12 7.77
C LEU A 198 14.09 -27.60 7.85
N VAL A 199 14.76 -27.10 8.90
CA VAL A 199 14.95 -25.67 9.17
C VAL A 199 16.26 -25.43 9.92
N HIS A 200 16.93 -24.33 9.59
CA HIS A 200 18.20 -23.91 10.15
C HIS A 200 18.02 -22.54 10.80
N PHE A 201 18.32 -22.43 12.09
CA PHE A 201 18.22 -21.19 12.86
C PHE A 201 19.60 -20.58 13.08
N ALA A 202 19.69 -19.27 12.88
CA ALA A 202 20.78 -18.41 13.34
C ALA A 202 20.21 -17.56 14.49
N VAL A 203 20.88 -17.56 15.64
CA VAL A 203 20.32 -16.93 16.86
C VAL A 203 21.42 -16.19 17.60
N SER A 204 21.15 -14.96 18.00
CA SER A 204 21.92 -14.18 18.97
C SER A 204 21.11 -13.97 20.26
N ASN A 205 21.63 -13.19 21.21
CA ASN A 205 20.86 -12.85 22.41
C ASN A 205 19.64 -11.97 22.07
N ASP A 206 19.80 -11.11 21.06
CA ASP A 206 18.81 -10.10 20.69
C ASP A 206 17.89 -10.53 19.54
N LEU A 207 18.41 -11.24 18.54
CA LEU A 207 17.71 -11.49 17.28
C LEU A 207 17.81 -12.95 16.83
N ALA A 208 16.81 -13.39 16.07
CA ALA A 208 16.79 -14.70 15.43
C ALA A 208 16.42 -14.60 13.95
N ALA A 209 16.98 -15.50 13.16
CA ALA A 209 16.63 -15.70 11.76
C ALA A 209 16.61 -17.18 11.40
N MET A 210 15.89 -17.54 10.35
CA MET A 210 15.75 -18.93 9.91
C MET A 210 15.79 -19.08 8.39
N THR A 211 16.21 -20.26 7.93
CA THR A 211 16.07 -20.69 6.54
C THR A 211 15.71 -22.16 6.47
N THR A 212 14.94 -22.56 5.46
CA THR A 212 14.64 -23.98 5.19
C THR A 212 15.60 -24.61 4.19
N LYS A 213 16.49 -23.82 3.58
CA LYS A 213 17.41 -24.29 2.53
C LYS A 213 18.75 -23.57 2.59
N LEU A 214 19.83 -24.34 2.68
CA LEU A 214 21.19 -23.87 2.54
C LEU A 214 21.64 -23.99 1.07
N GLU A 215 22.20 -22.91 0.52
CA GLU A 215 22.72 -22.81 -0.85
C GLU A 215 24.04 -22.03 -0.90
N GLY A 216 24.87 -22.17 0.15
CA GLY A 216 26.12 -21.42 0.31
C GLY A 216 25.86 -19.91 0.36
N GLU A 217 26.59 -19.11 -0.41
CA GLU A 217 26.40 -17.65 -0.56
C GLU A 217 24.96 -17.24 -0.90
N LYS A 218 24.24 -18.09 -1.64
CA LYS A 218 22.87 -17.80 -2.08
C LYS A 218 21.83 -18.07 -1.00
N THR A 219 22.24 -18.61 0.15
CA THR A 219 21.35 -18.88 1.29
C THR A 219 20.68 -17.59 1.76
N HIS A 220 19.36 -17.65 1.93
CA HIS A 220 18.58 -16.53 2.42
C HIS A 220 17.96 -16.87 3.77
N PHE A 221 18.32 -16.08 4.79
CA PHE A 221 17.69 -16.13 6.11
C PHE A 221 16.54 -15.12 6.20
N LEU A 222 15.46 -15.54 6.83
CA LEU A 222 14.27 -14.73 7.12
C LEU A 222 14.27 -14.38 8.62
N PRO A 223 14.03 -13.11 9.00
CA PRO A 223 13.89 -12.76 10.42
C PRO A 223 12.78 -13.57 11.09
N PHE A 224 13.02 -14.07 12.30
CA PHE A 224 12.07 -14.91 13.02
C PHE A 224 11.68 -14.31 14.37
N ASN A 225 11.53 -12.98 14.42
CA ASN A 225 11.37 -12.20 15.64
C ASN A 225 9.91 -11.91 15.99
N ILE A 226 9.66 -11.50 17.24
CA ILE A 226 8.30 -11.27 17.76
C ILE A 226 7.79 -9.84 17.52
N GLY A 227 8.69 -8.91 17.19
CA GLY A 227 8.41 -7.49 17.01
C GLY A 227 8.53 -6.69 18.31
N PHE A 228 8.90 -5.41 18.20
CA PHE A 228 8.98 -4.49 19.33
C PHE A 228 8.45 -3.10 18.94
N GLU A 229 7.54 -2.53 19.74
CA GLU A 229 6.88 -1.24 19.46
C GLU A 229 6.32 -1.14 18.02
N SER A 230 5.61 -2.19 17.60
CA SER A 230 5.08 -2.37 16.23
C SER A 230 6.14 -2.39 15.12
N GLY A 231 7.42 -2.54 15.45
CA GLY A 231 8.55 -2.65 14.51
C GLY A 231 9.25 -4.02 14.58
N ALA A 232 10.36 -4.16 13.87
CA ALA A 232 11.19 -5.36 13.89
C ALA A 232 11.95 -5.54 15.22
N GLY A 233 12.51 -6.72 15.43
CA GLY A 233 13.30 -7.07 16.62
C GLY A 233 12.46 -7.71 17.72
N ASN A 234 12.99 -7.76 18.93
CA ASN A 234 12.34 -8.38 20.08
C ASN A 234 12.33 -7.38 21.26
N PRO A 235 11.30 -7.39 22.13
CA PRO A 235 11.33 -6.68 23.40
C PRO A 235 12.47 -7.21 24.27
N PRO A 236 12.96 -6.41 25.23
CA PRO A 236 13.84 -6.90 26.28
C PRO A 236 13.24 -8.15 26.94
N GLY A 237 14.07 -9.17 27.16
CA GLY A 237 13.62 -10.42 27.77
C GLY A 237 13.01 -10.19 29.16
N ALA A 238 11.95 -10.93 29.47
CA ALA A 238 11.34 -10.92 30.80
C ALA A 238 12.31 -11.49 31.85
N ASP A 239 12.19 -11.03 33.10
CA ASP A 239 12.91 -11.57 34.27
C ASP A 239 14.43 -11.76 34.09
N HIS A 240 15.08 -10.81 33.39
CA HIS A 240 16.52 -10.81 33.10
C HIS A 240 16.99 -11.89 32.08
N GLY A 241 16.08 -12.47 31.29
CA GLY A 241 16.40 -13.40 30.21
C GLY A 241 16.81 -12.74 28.88
N SER A 242 17.24 -13.55 27.92
CA SER A 242 17.57 -13.13 26.54
C SER A 242 16.32 -12.66 25.80
N ALA A 243 16.43 -11.67 24.89
CA ALA A 243 15.30 -11.23 24.07
C ALA A 243 14.80 -12.34 23.11
N THR A 244 15.68 -13.29 22.76
CA THR A 244 15.37 -14.48 21.97
C THR A 244 14.78 -15.65 22.76
N ALA A 245 14.49 -15.50 24.06
CA ALA A 245 14.02 -16.58 24.91
C ALA A 245 12.74 -17.26 24.41
N TYR A 246 11.83 -16.50 23.76
CA TYR A 246 10.62 -17.05 23.16
C TYR A 246 10.88 -18.26 22.24
N LEU A 247 12.08 -18.38 21.65
CA LEU A 247 12.45 -19.56 20.86
C LEU A 247 12.39 -20.84 21.70
N TRP A 248 13.10 -20.93 22.81
CA TRP A 248 13.09 -22.16 23.62
C TRP A 248 11.89 -22.25 24.56
N GLU A 249 11.30 -21.12 24.93
CA GLU A 249 10.16 -21.09 25.86
C GLU A 249 8.82 -21.37 25.17
N ARG A 250 8.66 -20.95 23.91
CA ARG A 250 7.38 -21.02 23.20
C ARG A 250 7.45 -21.82 21.89
N VAL A 251 8.51 -21.66 21.09
CA VAL A 251 8.60 -22.27 19.74
C VAL A 251 9.15 -23.71 19.81
N TRP A 252 10.20 -23.94 20.60
CA TRP A 252 10.84 -25.24 20.83
C TRP A 252 10.27 -25.95 22.06
N GLU A 253 9.19 -25.44 22.66
CA GLU A 253 8.37 -26.22 23.57
C GLU A 253 7.92 -27.51 22.85
N LYS A 254 7.99 -28.66 23.53
CA LYS A 254 7.82 -29.99 22.92
C LYS A 254 6.54 -30.10 22.10
N HIS A 255 5.40 -29.67 22.64
CA HIS A 255 4.12 -29.78 21.94
C HIS A 255 4.00 -28.77 20.79
N ALA A 256 4.46 -27.54 20.97
CA ALA A 256 4.51 -26.51 19.94
C ALA A 256 5.40 -26.93 18.76
N TRP A 257 6.59 -27.45 19.03
CA TRP A 257 7.54 -27.93 18.03
C TRP A 257 6.97 -29.09 17.21
N LEU A 258 6.39 -30.09 17.88
CA LEU A 258 5.72 -31.21 17.23
C LEU A 258 4.51 -30.75 16.40
N ASN A 259 3.79 -29.72 16.85
CA ASN A 259 2.69 -29.13 16.09
C ASN A 259 3.17 -28.42 14.82
N ILE A 260 4.28 -27.66 14.89
CA ILE A 260 4.87 -26.99 13.72
C ILE A 260 5.23 -28.03 12.65
N ILE A 261 6.01 -29.06 13.01
CA ILE A 261 6.43 -30.11 12.07
C ILE A 261 5.22 -30.92 11.57
N GLY A 262 4.30 -31.28 12.47
CA GLY A 262 3.17 -32.15 12.15
C GLY A 262 2.11 -31.49 11.27
N ARG A 263 1.83 -30.20 11.51
CA ARG A 263 0.62 -29.55 10.99
C ARG A 263 0.85 -28.22 10.25
N LEU A 264 1.95 -27.51 10.50
CA LEU A 264 2.17 -26.18 9.90
C LEU A 264 3.19 -26.18 8.76
N MET A 265 4.20 -27.05 8.79
CA MET A 265 5.16 -27.14 7.68
C MET A 265 4.53 -27.74 6.41
N ILE A 266 4.77 -27.13 5.25
CA ILE A 266 4.19 -27.56 3.97
C ILE A 266 5.29 -27.61 2.89
N VAL A 267 5.22 -28.57 1.97
CA VAL A 267 6.12 -28.66 0.81
C VAL A 267 5.37 -28.22 -0.44
N GLN A 268 5.74 -27.10 -1.03
CA GLN A 268 5.07 -26.59 -2.22
C GLN A 268 5.87 -26.93 -3.48
N THR A 269 5.29 -27.69 -4.40
CA THR A 269 5.86 -27.93 -5.73
C THR A 269 5.07 -27.14 -6.76
N LYS A 270 5.74 -26.21 -7.47
CA LYS A 270 5.16 -25.45 -8.57
C LYS A 270 5.80 -25.87 -9.88
N GLU A 271 4.98 -26.07 -10.91
CA GLU A 271 5.45 -26.12 -12.29
C GLU A 271 5.57 -24.69 -12.80
N GLU A 272 6.80 -24.25 -13.04
CA GLU A 272 7.09 -22.98 -13.70
C GLU A 272 7.46 -23.25 -15.14
N TRP A 273 6.87 -22.49 -16.06
CA TRP A 273 7.30 -22.52 -17.45
C TRP A 273 8.62 -21.76 -17.57
N ASP A 274 9.71 -22.47 -17.81
CA ASP A 274 10.99 -21.88 -18.12
C ASP A 274 10.97 -21.43 -19.58
N VAL A 275 10.80 -20.12 -19.76
CA VAL A 275 10.73 -19.47 -21.07
C VAL A 275 12.08 -19.55 -21.80
N THR A 276 13.19 -19.67 -21.06
CA THR A 276 14.55 -19.74 -21.62
C THR A 276 14.86 -21.12 -22.17
N THR A 277 14.39 -22.19 -21.53
CA THR A 277 14.58 -23.57 -22.00
C THR A 277 13.40 -24.11 -22.80
N GLY A 278 12.25 -23.43 -22.79
CA GLY A 278 11.01 -23.87 -23.43
C GLY A 278 10.41 -25.12 -22.76
N THR A 279 10.74 -25.35 -21.48
CA THR A 279 10.31 -26.54 -20.74
C THR A 279 9.67 -26.17 -19.40
N SER A 280 8.77 -27.00 -18.90
CA SER A 280 8.24 -26.85 -17.55
C SER A 280 9.28 -27.34 -16.52
N VAL A 281 9.77 -26.46 -15.67
CA VAL A 281 10.66 -26.80 -14.55
C VAL A 281 9.82 -26.88 -13.28
N ARG A 282 9.88 -28.02 -12.58
CA ARG A 282 9.28 -28.15 -11.25
C ARG A 282 10.23 -27.56 -10.21
N ARG A 283 9.73 -26.60 -9.44
CA ARG A 283 10.43 -26.06 -8.27
C ARG A 283 9.70 -26.48 -7.01
N THR A 284 10.41 -27.19 -6.14
CA THR A 284 9.93 -27.60 -4.81
C THR A 284 10.52 -26.65 -3.75
N SER A 285 9.67 -26.10 -2.90
CA SER A 285 10.03 -25.28 -1.74
C SER A 285 9.45 -25.86 -0.46
N MET A 286 10.11 -25.60 0.67
CA MET A 286 9.63 -25.97 2.00
C MET A 286 9.21 -24.69 2.72
N LEU A 287 7.98 -24.66 3.22
CA LEU A 287 7.43 -23.54 3.96
C LEU A 287 7.44 -23.86 5.44
N PHE A 288 8.24 -23.11 6.19
CA PHE A 288 8.18 -23.01 7.63
C PHE A 288 7.34 -21.77 7.99
N PRO A 289 6.39 -21.84 8.94
CA PRO A 289 5.57 -20.68 9.29
C PRO A 289 6.46 -19.55 9.81
N ARG A 290 6.22 -18.30 9.38
CA ARG A 290 6.86 -17.13 9.99
C ARG A 290 6.32 -16.94 11.41
N PHE A 291 7.07 -16.24 12.27
CA PHE A 291 6.71 -16.10 13.68
C PHE A 291 5.28 -15.58 13.87
N HIS A 292 4.92 -14.45 13.24
CA HIS A 292 3.58 -13.85 13.36
C HIS A 292 2.46 -14.77 12.84
N GLN A 293 2.75 -15.63 11.86
CA GLN A 293 1.77 -16.58 11.33
C GLN A 293 1.54 -17.74 12.31
N TRP A 294 2.63 -18.28 12.87
CA TRP A 294 2.56 -19.30 13.90
C TRP A 294 1.84 -18.78 15.15
N GLU A 295 2.19 -17.58 15.60
CA GLU A 295 1.58 -16.95 16.77
C GLU A 295 0.10 -16.66 16.56
N ALA A 296 -0.29 -16.10 15.42
CA ALA A 296 -1.70 -15.84 15.11
C ALA A 296 -2.52 -17.14 15.13
N VAL A 297 -2.05 -18.20 14.45
CA VAL A 297 -2.78 -19.49 14.38
C VAL A 297 -2.89 -20.12 15.77
N THR A 298 -1.80 -20.16 16.54
CA THR A 298 -1.80 -20.78 17.86
C THR A 298 -2.64 -19.99 18.87
N SER A 299 -2.59 -18.66 18.83
CA SER A 299 -3.41 -17.79 19.68
C SER A 299 -4.90 -17.93 19.36
N ILE A 300 -5.28 -17.99 18.09
CA ILE A 300 -6.66 -18.22 17.67
C ILE A 300 -7.17 -19.57 18.20
N VAL A 301 -6.41 -20.65 17.96
CA VAL A 301 -6.81 -22.00 18.38
C VAL A 301 -6.91 -22.09 19.91
N ALA A 302 -5.98 -21.48 20.64
CA ALA A 302 -6.02 -21.43 22.10
C ALA A 302 -7.26 -20.67 22.61
N ALA A 303 -7.52 -19.47 22.09
CA ALA A 303 -8.66 -18.65 22.49
C ALA A 303 -9.99 -19.34 22.18
N VAL A 304 -10.15 -19.94 21.00
CA VAL A 304 -11.37 -20.69 20.65
C VAL A 304 -11.58 -21.89 21.58
N LYS A 305 -10.50 -22.58 21.98
CA LYS A 305 -10.60 -23.72 22.89
C LYS A 305 -11.05 -23.32 24.29
N GLU A 306 -10.67 -22.12 24.74
CA GLU A 306 -11.05 -21.56 26.03
C GLU A 306 -12.46 -20.93 26.00
N GLU A 307 -12.73 -20.10 25.00
CA GLU A 307 -13.92 -19.26 24.92
C GLU A 307 -15.13 -19.97 24.27
N GLY A 308 -14.90 -21.00 23.45
CA GLY A 308 -15.94 -21.71 22.71
C GLY A 308 -16.38 -21.03 21.42
N VAL A 309 -17.65 -21.23 21.02
CA VAL A 309 -18.24 -20.68 19.79
C VAL A 309 -19.01 -19.40 20.09
N GLY A 310 -19.14 -18.49 19.11
CA GLY A 310 -19.90 -17.25 19.21
C GLY A 310 -19.04 -15.97 19.23
N HIS A 311 -17.72 -16.13 19.24
CA HIS A 311 -16.78 -15.01 19.41
C HIS A 311 -16.29 -14.42 18.08
N ARG A 312 -15.74 -13.22 18.18
CA ARG A 312 -15.21 -12.43 17.05
C ARG A 312 -13.70 -12.24 17.20
N TYR A 313 -13.00 -12.37 16.09
CA TYR A 313 -11.55 -12.25 16.02
C TYR A 313 -11.20 -11.37 14.82
N LEU A 314 -10.59 -10.20 15.09
CA LEU A 314 -10.02 -9.34 14.06
C LEU A 314 -8.50 -9.57 14.00
N ILE A 315 -8.00 -9.97 12.85
CA ILE A 315 -6.58 -10.18 12.61
C ILE A 315 -6.08 -9.11 11.64
N GLU A 316 -5.28 -8.17 12.16
CA GLU A 316 -4.70 -7.07 11.40
C GLU A 316 -3.28 -7.43 10.95
N HIS A 317 -3.14 -7.95 9.72
CA HIS A 317 -1.86 -8.35 9.16
C HIS A 317 -1.55 -7.52 7.91
N SER A 318 -0.37 -6.92 7.86
CA SER A 318 0.09 -6.09 6.75
C SER A 318 -0.12 -6.74 5.37
N ALA A 319 -0.46 -5.92 4.36
CA ALA A 319 -0.67 -6.39 3.01
C ALA A 319 0.60 -7.05 2.47
N GLY A 320 0.48 -8.32 2.11
CA GLY A 320 1.59 -9.11 1.59
C GLY A 320 2.45 -9.85 2.63
N SER A 321 2.05 -9.84 3.89
CA SER A 321 2.67 -10.59 5.00
C SER A 321 2.53 -12.13 4.92
N GLY A 322 1.66 -12.65 4.03
CA GLY A 322 1.40 -14.09 3.87
C GLY A 322 0.08 -14.57 4.50
N LYS A 323 -0.93 -13.71 4.65
CA LYS A 323 -2.25 -14.00 5.25
C LYS A 323 -2.91 -15.30 4.75
N THR A 324 -2.76 -15.62 3.45
CA THR A 324 -3.35 -16.84 2.86
C THR A 324 -2.91 -18.12 3.56
N ASN A 325 -1.64 -18.24 3.97
CA ASN A 325 -1.16 -19.39 4.73
C ASN A 325 -1.73 -19.41 6.15
N THR A 326 -1.80 -18.24 6.80
CA THR A 326 -2.41 -18.08 8.13
C THR A 326 -3.89 -18.50 8.12
N ILE A 327 -4.65 -18.10 7.08
CA ILE A 327 -6.05 -18.50 6.86
C ILE A 327 -6.15 -20.01 6.68
N ALA A 328 -5.30 -20.61 5.83
CA ALA A 328 -5.31 -22.06 5.59
C ALA A 328 -5.04 -22.87 6.86
N TRP A 329 -4.01 -22.50 7.63
CA TRP A 329 -3.68 -23.16 8.89
C TRP A 329 -4.76 -22.95 9.95
N THR A 330 -5.35 -21.76 10.03
CA THR A 330 -6.46 -21.49 10.93
C THR A 330 -7.68 -22.34 10.56
N ALA A 331 -8.06 -22.39 9.29
CA ALA A 331 -9.19 -23.20 8.84
C ALA A 331 -8.99 -24.68 9.15
N HIS A 332 -7.78 -25.20 8.93
CA HIS A 332 -7.42 -26.59 9.27
C HIS A 332 -7.48 -26.86 10.78
N GLY A 333 -6.90 -25.97 11.59
CA GLY A 333 -6.91 -26.08 13.05
C GLY A 333 -8.32 -26.09 13.61
N LEU A 334 -9.17 -25.13 13.19
CA LEU A 334 -10.55 -25.01 13.65
C LEU A 334 -11.43 -26.18 13.23
N ALA A 335 -11.25 -26.71 12.02
CA ALA A 335 -12.01 -27.84 11.48
C ALA A 335 -11.83 -29.16 12.28
N ARG A 336 -10.72 -29.27 13.00
CA ARG A 336 -10.31 -30.45 13.78
C ARG A 336 -10.27 -30.20 15.27
N LEU A 337 -10.62 -29.00 15.72
CA LEU A 337 -10.55 -28.62 17.12
C LEU A 337 -11.65 -29.33 17.92
N HIS A 338 -11.25 -29.95 19.04
CA HIS A 338 -12.16 -30.56 20.00
C HIS A 338 -12.01 -29.88 21.37
N ASP A 339 -13.09 -29.86 22.13
CA ASP A 339 -13.13 -29.41 23.52
C ASP A 339 -12.53 -30.46 24.48
N ALA A 340 -12.60 -30.19 25.78
CA ALA A 340 -12.10 -31.10 26.81
C ALA A 340 -12.89 -32.43 26.91
N ASP A 341 -14.11 -32.49 26.35
CA ASP A 341 -14.97 -33.67 26.33
C ASP A 341 -14.82 -34.48 25.03
N ASP A 342 -13.78 -34.23 24.23
CA ASP A 342 -13.57 -34.81 22.89
C ASP A 342 -14.73 -34.56 21.91
N LYS A 343 -15.50 -33.48 22.10
CA LYS A 343 -16.52 -33.04 21.13
C LYS A 343 -15.91 -31.98 20.23
N LYS A 344 -16.19 -32.07 18.92
CA LYS A 344 -15.80 -31.02 17.98
C LYS A 344 -16.29 -29.67 18.45
N ILE A 345 -15.52 -28.61 18.27
CA ILE A 345 -15.99 -27.23 18.54
C ILE A 345 -16.82 -26.72 17.36
N PHE A 346 -16.34 -26.95 16.14
CA PHE A 346 -17.02 -26.61 14.89
C PHE A 346 -17.34 -27.85 14.06
N ASP A 347 -18.53 -27.87 13.47
CA ASP A 347 -18.94 -28.90 12.52
C ASP A 347 -18.34 -28.66 11.13
N SER A 348 -18.29 -27.39 10.70
CA SER A 348 -17.70 -26.96 9.43
C SER A 348 -17.07 -25.56 9.56
N VAL A 349 -16.02 -25.32 8.77
CA VAL A 349 -15.37 -24.01 8.60
C VAL A 349 -15.69 -23.47 7.21
N ILE A 350 -16.21 -22.25 7.13
CA ILE A 350 -16.54 -21.56 5.89
C ILE A 350 -15.47 -20.50 5.64
N VAL A 351 -14.76 -20.59 4.53
CA VAL A 351 -13.75 -19.61 4.11
C VAL A 351 -14.36 -18.74 3.00
N VAL A 352 -14.56 -17.45 3.30
CA VAL A 352 -15.14 -16.45 2.40
C VAL A 352 -14.02 -15.67 1.73
N VAL A 353 -14.02 -15.65 0.40
CA VAL A 353 -13.05 -14.89 -0.40
C VAL A 353 -13.67 -14.05 -1.50
N ASP A 354 -12.96 -12.97 -1.86
CA ASP A 354 -13.41 -11.95 -2.82
C ASP A 354 -13.67 -12.52 -4.24
N ARG A 355 -12.91 -13.55 -4.66
CA ARG A 355 -13.02 -14.12 -6.02
C ARG A 355 -13.03 -15.64 -6.02
N THR A 356 -13.39 -16.22 -7.17
CA THR A 356 -13.30 -17.66 -7.48
C THR A 356 -11.88 -18.24 -7.39
N VAL A 357 -10.87 -17.42 -7.07
CA VAL A 357 -9.50 -17.85 -6.81
C VAL A 357 -9.33 -17.92 -5.29
N LEU A 358 -9.98 -18.89 -4.66
CA LEU A 358 -9.32 -19.50 -3.52
C LEU A 358 -8.27 -20.44 -4.09
N ASP A 359 -7.03 -20.03 -3.91
CA ASP A 359 -5.82 -20.62 -4.47
C ASP A 359 -5.80 -22.15 -4.34
N SER A 360 -5.36 -22.83 -5.39
CA SER A 360 -4.89 -24.23 -5.32
C SER A 360 -3.95 -24.46 -4.13
N GLN A 361 -3.25 -23.41 -3.68
CA GLN A 361 -2.38 -23.41 -2.51
C GLN A 361 -3.11 -23.80 -1.21
N LEU A 362 -4.34 -23.34 -0.96
CA LEU A 362 -5.09 -23.73 0.25
C LEU A 362 -5.50 -25.21 0.18
N GLN A 363 -5.96 -25.67 -0.99
CA GLN A 363 -6.31 -27.06 -1.21
C GLN A 363 -5.08 -27.99 -1.09
N ASP A 364 -3.95 -27.59 -1.67
CA ASP A 364 -2.71 -28.37 -1.68
C ASP A 364 -2.05 -28.40 -0.29
N ALA A 365 -2.10 -27.29 0.45
CA ALA A 365 -1.68 -27.24 1.85
C ALA A 365 -2.45 -28.25 2.71
N ILE A 366 -3.79 -28.27 2.58
CA ILE A 366 -4.65 -29.17 3.36
C ILE A 366 -4.42 -30.64 2.95
N ARG A 367 -4.29 -30.94 1.65
CA ARG A 367 -4.00 -32.31 1.16
C ARG A 367 -2.68 -32.87 1.71
N GLN A 368 -1.67 -32.02 1.90
CA GLN A 368 -0.37 -32.47 2.41
C GLN A 368 -0.34 -32.76 3.92
N ILE A 369 -1.25 -32.15 4.67
CA ILE A 369 -1.37 -32.39 6.12
C ILE A 369 -2.20 -33.64 6.38
N ASP A 370 -3.27 -33.87 5.60
CA ASP A 370 -4.27 -34.92 5.89
C ASP A 370 -4.34 -36.08 4.88
N GLY A 371 -3.54 -36.06 3.82
CA GLY A 371 -3.57 -37.05 2.74
C GLY A 371 -4.81 -36.94 1.82
N ASN A 372 -5.09 -37.99 1.05
CA ASN A 372 -6.14 -38.01 -0.01
C ASN A 372 -7.60 -38.00 0.49
N LYS A 373 -7.89 -37.59 1.73
CA LYS A 373 -9.28 -37.52 2.22
C LYS A 373 -9.98 -36.27 1.67
N LYS A 374 -11.23 -36.42 1.22
CA LYS A 374 -12.11 -35.32 0.77
C LYS A 374 -12.50 -34.45 1.96
N ILE A 375 -11.66 -33.48 2.30
CA ILE A 375 -11.83 -32.59 3.47
C ILE A 375 -12.31 -31.18 3.05
N VAL A 376 -12.07 -30.81 1.79
CA VAL A 376 -12.32 -29.46 1.26
C VAL A 376 -13.31 -29.50 0.11
N ALA A 377 -14.40 -28.74 0.26
CA ALA A 377 -15.34 -28.41 -0.82
C ALA A 377 -14.98 -27.06 -1.42
N THR A 378 -14.86 -26.99 -2.75
CA THR A 378 -14.85 -25.72 -3.48
C THR A 378 -16.12 -25.53 -4.28
N ILE A 379 -16.66 -24.32 -4.23
CA ILE A 379 -17.88 -23.95 -4.95
C ILE A 379 -17.51 -23.03 -6.11
N SER A 380 -17.17 -23.62 -7.26
CA SER A 380 -16.87 -22.90 -8.51
C SER A 380 -17.75 -23.38 -9.67
N PRO A 381 -17.91 -22.60 -10.76
CA PRO A 381 -18.64 -23.06 -11.96
C PRO A 381 -18.07 -24.36 -12.54
N GLU A 382 -16.75 -24.54 -12.47
CA GLU A 382 -16.08 -25.75 -12.94
C GLU A 382 -16.39 -26.96 -12.05
N ASP A 383 -16.47 -26.74 -10.74
CA ASP A 383 -16.80 -27.78 -9.77
C ASP A 383 -18.27 -28.21 -9.85
N VAL A 384 -19.18 -27.27 -10.10
CA VAL A 384 -20.61 -27.57 -10.38
C VAL A 384 -20.72 -28.54 -11.56
N ARG A 385 -19.95 -28.29 -12.63
CA ARG A 385 -19.91 -29.17 -13.82
C ARG A 385 -19.30 -30.54 -13.50
N LYS A 386 -18.22 -30.60 -12.71
CA LYS A 386 -17.57 -31.85 -12.29
C LYS A 386 -18.44 -32.68 -11.33
N ALA A 387 -19.19 -32.02 -10.45
CA ALA A 387 -20.04 -32.65 -9.45
C ALA A 387 -21.44 -33.02 -9.95
N GLY A 388 -21.82 -32.62 -11.18
CA GLY A 388 -23.15 -32.85 -11.73
C GLY A 388 -24.27 -32.07 -11.03
N ALA A 389 -23.91 -31.00 -10.31
CA ALA A 389 -24.87 -30.13 -9.64
C ALA A 389 -25.52 -29.18 -10.66
N LYS A 390 -26.77 -28.76 -10.41
CA LYS A 390 -27.52 -27.85 -11.30
C LYS A 390 -27.15 -26.38 -11.10
N SER A 391 -26.63 -26.01 -9.92
CA SER A 391 -26.25 -24.64 -9.55
C SER A 391 -25.16 -24.63 -8.47
N LYS A 392 -24.49 -23.48 -8.29
CA LYS A 392 -23.52 -23.26 -7.20
C LYS A 392 -24.16 -23.42 -5.82
N SER A 393 -25.37 -22.90 -5.65
CA SER A 393 -26.15 -23.04 -4.41
C SER A 393 -26.48 -24.50 -4.08
N GLY A 394 -26.81 -25.31 -5.09
CA GLY A 394 -27.06 -26.74 -4.91
C GLY A 394 -25.82 -27.53 -4.46
N LEU A 395 -24.65 -27.20 -5.02
CA LEU A 395 -23.38 -27.82 -4.60
C LEU A 395 -22.99 -27.42 -3.17
N LEU A 396 -23.21 -26.16 -2.81
CA LEU A 396 -22.98 -25.64 -1.46
C LEU A 396 -23.88 -26.30 -0.42
N ALA A 397 -25.17 -26.43 -0.71
CA ALA A 397 -26.10 -27.16 0.13
C ALA A 397 -25.70 -28.63 0.30
N GLN A 398 -25.21 -29.27 -0.77
CA GLN A 398 -24.70 -30.63 -0.71
C GLN A 398 -23.46 -30.73 0.20
N ALA A 399 -22.49 -29.81 0.08
CA ALA A 399 -21.27 -29.78 0.90
C ALA A 399 -21.57 -29.57 2.40
N LEU A 400 -22.53 -28.70 2.73
CA LEU A 400 -22.98 -28.48 4.10
C LEU A 400 -23.65 -29.73 4.69
N LYS A 401 -24.44 -30.45 3.88
CA LYS A 401 -25.16 -31.68 4.30
C LYS A 401 -24.24 -32.89 4.38
N SER A 402 -23.26 -32.99 3.49
CA SER A 402 -22.26 -34.07 3.51
C SER A 402 -21.27 -33.96 4.67
N GLY A 403 -21.28 -32.83 5.41
CA GLY A 403 -20.42 -32.62 6.56
C GLY A 403 -18.96 -32.37 6.16
N GLU A 404 -18.74 -31.69 5.05
CA GLU A 404 -17.39 -31.26 4.66
C GLU A 404 -16.84 -30.30 5.72
N LEU A 405 -15.58 -30.53 6.09
CA LEU A 405 -14.97 -29.84 7.22
C LEU A 405 -14.60 -28.40 6.86
N ILE A 406 -14.19 -28.17 5.62
CA ILE A 406 -13.80 -26.85 5.11
C ILE A 406 -14.54 -26.59 3.81
N ILE A 407 -15.24 -25.46 3.74
CA ILE A 407 -16.08 -25.06 2.62
C ILE A 407 -15.63 -23.68 2.15
N ALA A 408 -15.11 -23.60 0.93
CA ALA A 408 -14.69 -22.36 0.33
C ALA A 408 -15.82 -21.74 -0.51
N VAL A 409 -16.17 -20.50 -0.19
CA VAL A 409 -17.22 -19.75 -0.88
C VAL A 409 -16.75 -18.36 -1.29
N THR A 410 -17.37 -17.80 -2.32
CA THR A 410 -17.17 -16.41 -2.68
C THR A 410 -18.10 -15.50 -1.87
N VAL A 411 -17.80 -14.20 -1.81
CA VAL A 411 -18.67 -13.18 -1.20
C VAL A 411 -20.11 -13.26 -1.71
N GLN A 412 -20.29 -13.49 -3.01
CA GLN A 412 -21.61 -13.54 -3.64
C GLN A 412 -22.38 -14.82 -3.27
N THR A 413 -21.67 -15.93 -3.01
CA THR A 413 -22.29 -17.22 -2.68
C THR A 413 -22.46 -17.45 -1.18
N PHE A 414 -21.78 -16.65 -0.35
CA PHE A 414 -21.86 -16.72 1.10
C PHE A 414 -23.26 -16.47 1.69
N PRO A 415 -24.07 -15.48 1.22
CA PRO A 415 -25.45 -15.32 1.67
C PRO A 415 -26.31 -16.57 1.49
N HIS A 416 -26.16 -17.28 0.36
CA HIS A 416 -26.85 -18.54 0.11
C HIS A 416 -26.38 -19.65 1.07
N ALA A 417 -25.11 -19.66 1.47
CA ALA A 417 -24.61 -20.60 2.48
C ALA A 417 -25.36 -20.41 3.81
N LEU A 418 -25.50 -19.16 4.22
CA LEU A 418 -26.17 -18.78 5.45
C LEU A 418 -27.67 -19.06 5.41
N GLU A 419 -28.32 -18.80 4.28
CA GLU A 419 -29.73 -19.15 4.08
C GLU A 419 -29.98 -20.66 4.18
N GLU A 420 -29.12 -21.48 3.59
CA GLU A 420 -29.23 -22.94 3.70
C GLU A 420 -29.03 -23.40 5.15
N ILE A 421 -28.04 -22.86 5.87
CA ILE A 421 -27.82 -23.16 7.29
C ILE A 421 -29.04 -22.81 8.15
N ARG A 422 -29.76 -21.74 7.79
CA ARG A 422 -30.98 -21.29 8.48
C ARG A 422 -32.19 -22.17 8.17
N THR A 423 -32.42 -22.47 6.90
CA THR A 423 -33.66 -23.08 6.40
C THR A 423 -33.64 -24.60 6.51
N ASP A 424 -32.47 -25.22 6.44
CA ASP A 424 -32.35 -26.67 6.49
C ASP A 424 -32.36 -27.18 7.95
N ALA A 425 -33.36 -28.00 8.26
CA ALA A 425 -33.52 -28.59 9.59
C ALA A 425 -32.34 -29.49 10.02
N SER A 426 -31.58 -30.06 9.08
CA SER A 426 -30.40 -30.89 9.36
C SER A 426 -29.15 -30.10 9.72
N LEU A 427 -29.14 -28.78 9.47
CA LEU A 427 -28.05 -27.87 9.82
C LEU A 427 -28.35 -27.07 11.09
N LYS A 428 -29.60 -27.08 11.55
CA LYS A 428 -30.03 -26.42 12.79
C LYS A 428 -29.31 -27.02 14.02
N GLY A 429 -28.61 -26.18 14.77
CA GLY A 429 -27.83 -26.57 15.96
C GLY A 429 -26.38 -26.97 15.67
N LYS A 430 -25.95 -27.01 14.40
CA LYS A 430 -24.53 -27.13 14.05
C LYS A 430 -23.78 -25.83 14.34
N ARG A 431 -22.49 -25.96 14.63
CA ARG A 431 -21.56 -24.85 14.93
C ARG A 431 -20.64 -24.58 13.76
N PHE A 432 -20.46 -23.32 13.40
CA PHE A 432 -19.70 -22.91 12.23
C PHE A 432 -18.63 -21.87 12.56
N ALA A 433 -17.47 -21.97 11.93
CA ALA A 433 -16.47 -20.90 11.91
C ALA A 433 -16.48 -20.22 10.55
N VAL A 434 -16.59 -18.89 10.50
CA VAL A 434 -16.55 -18.11 9.27
C VAL A 434 -15.24 -17.33 9.23
N ILE A 435 -14.37 -17.64 8.28
CA ILE A 435 -13.12 -16.91 8.04
C ILE A 435 -13.31 -16.03 6.81
N ALA A 436 -13.10 -14.72 6.95
CA ALA A 436 -13.23 -13.76 5.87
C ALA A 436 -11.86 -13.12 5.54
N ASP A 437 -11.44 -13.21 4.28
CA ASP A 437 -10.27 -12.49 3.76
C ASP A 437 -10.66 -11.10 3.24
N GLU A 438 -9.80 -10.12 3.50
CA GLU A 438 -9.99 -8.69 3.15
C GLU A 438 -11.37 -8.13 3.56
N ALA A 439 -11.71 -8.24 4.86
CA ALA A 439 -12.97 -7.75 5.44
C ALA A 439 -13.10 -6.19 5.47
N HIS A 440 -12.84 -5.52 4.35
CA HIS A 440 -12.87 -4.07 4.16
C HIS A 440 -13.24 -3.65 2.72
N SER A 441 -13.58 -4.57 1.82
CA SER A 441 -13.72 -4.32 0.37
C SER A 441 -15.15 -3.98 -0.08
N SER A 442 -15.60 -2.75 0.18
CA SER A 442 -16.28 -1.88 -0.79
C SER A 442 -16.41 -0.43 -0.26
N GLN A 443 -16.52 0.55 -1.15
CA GLN A 443 -16.93 1.93 -0.83
C GLN A 443 -18.45 2.16 -1.04
N SER A 444 -19.20 1.14 -1.47
CA SER A 444 -20.62 1.27 -1.78
C SER A 444 -21.46 0.80 -0.60
N GLY A 445 -21.76 1.71 0.31
CA GLY A 445 -22.62 1.49 1.50
C GLY A 445 -24.10 1.20 1.19
N GLN A 446 -24.43 0.36 0.20
CA GLN A 446 -25.81 0.09 -0.23
C GLN A 446 -26.22 -1.39 -0.28
N ILE A 447 -25.46 -2.32 0.30
CA ILE A 447 -25.71 -3.78 0.10
C ILE A 447 -26.09 -4.52 1.39
N SER A 448 -26.73 -3.84 2.35
CA SER A 448 -27.38 -4.53 3.47
C SER A 448 -28.82 -4.97 3.13
N SER A 449 -29.57 -4.19 2.34
CA SER A 449 -30.99 -4.46 2.04
C SER A 449 -31.24 -5.22 0.73
N LYS A 450 -30.31 -5.16 -0.24
CA LYS A 450 -30.42 -5.88 -1.52
C LYS A 450 -30.33 -7.41 -1.40
N LEU A 451 -29.67 -7.91 -0.36
CA LEU A 451 -29.55 -9.35 -0.15
C LEU A 451 -30.80 -10.00 0.45
N LYS A 452 -31.75 -9.19 0.94
CA LYS A 452 -32.98 -9.67 1.60
C LYS A 452 -34.27 -9.39 0.84
N GLN A 453 -34.28 -8.41 -0.07
CA GLN A 453 -35.41 -8.20 -0.97
C GLN A 453 -35.23 -9.09 -2.18
N VAL A 454 -36.20 -9.99 -2.38
CA VAL A 454 -36.40 -10.84 -3.55
C VAL A 454 -35.81 -10.19 -4.80
N LEU A 455 -34.58 -10.58 -5.12
CA LEU A 455 -33.93 -10.21 -6.37
C LEU A 455 -34.79 -10.78 -7.50
N THR A 456 -35.19 -9.95 -8.45
CA THR A 456 -35.75 -10.50 -9.70
C THR A 456 -34.67 -11.34 -10.38
N ALA A 457 -35.06 -12.28 -11.25
CA ALA A 457 -34.09 -13.09 -12.00
C ALA A 457 -33.12 -12.23 -12.85
N GLU A 458 -33.52 -11.01 -13.23
CA GLU A 458 -32.65 -10.03 -13.88
C GLU A 458 -31.63 -9.39 -12.91
N GLU A 459 -32.02 -9.05 -11.68
CA GLU A 459 -31.12 -8.44 -10.69
C GLU A 459 -30.09 -9.44 -10.13
N LEU A 460 -30.47 -10.72 -10.03
CA LEU A 460 -29.54 -11.81 -9.73
C LEU A 460 -28.49 -11.96 -10.84
N LYS A 461 -28.90 -11.76 -12.10
CA LYS A 461 -28.01 -11.75 -13.26
C LYS A 461 -27.02 -10.59 -13.22
N GLU A 462 -27.43 -9.39 -12.84
CA GLU A 462 -26.51 -8.24 -12.69
C GLU A 462 -25.45 -8.46 -11.59
N ILE A 463 -25.82 -9.13 -10.49
CA ILE A 463 -24.87 -9.50 -9.43
C ILE A 463 -23.94 -10.63 -9.89
N GLU A 464 -24.47 -11.63 -10.61
CA GLU A 464 -23.67 -12.70 -11.23
C GLU A 464 -22.75 -12.20 -12.37
N GLU A 465 -23.11 -11.09 -13.03
CA GLU A 465 -22.35 -10.44 -14.11
C GLU A 465 -21.34 -9.37 -13.62
N GLY A 466 -21.15 -9.24 -12.29
CA GLY A 466 -20.02 -8.50 -11.72
C GLY A 466 -20.36 -7.22 -10.95
N GLY A 467 -21.53 -7.14 -10.32
CA GLY A 467 -21.79 -6.13 -9.28
C GLY A 467 -20.87 -6.34 -8.06
N ASP A 468 -20.18 -5.28 -7.61
CA ASP A 468 -19.38 -5.33 -6.38
C ASP A 468 -20.31 -5.54 -5.16
N VAL A 469 -20.10 -6.62 -4.40
CA VAL A 469 -20.79 -6.91 -3.14
C VAL A 469 -19.81 -6.79 -2.00
N ASP A 470 -20.16 -6.02 -0.97
CA ASP A 470 -19.28 -5.73 0.16
C ASP A 470 -19.35 -6.80 1.24
N VAL A 471 -18.29 -7.60 1.36
CA VAL A 471 -18.13 -8.66 2.38
C VAL A 471 -18.44 -8.16 3.78
N GLU A 472 -17.94 -6.98 4.13
CA GLU A 472 -18.09 -6.40 5.46
C GLU A 472 -19.56 -6.07 5.72
N SER A 473 -20.26 -5.51 4.72
CA SER A 473 -21.69 -5.21 4.85
C SER A 473 -22.57 -6.45 4.98
N VAL A 474 -22.22 -7.52 4.24
CA VAL A 474 -22.92 -8.81 4.29
C VAL A 474 -22.70 -9.48 5.63
N LEU A 475 -21.44 -9.55 6.09
CA LEU A 475 -21.12 -10.12 7.39
C LEU A 475 -21.79 -9.33 8.51
N ALA A 476 -21.72 -8.00 8.45
CA ALA A 476 -22.28 -7.16 9.49
C ALA A 476 -23.82 -7.21 9.55
N SER A 477 -24.52 -7.18 8.41
CA SER A 477 -25.99 -7.34 8.41
C SER A 477 -26.40 -8.70 8.96
N GLU A 478 -25.68 -9.75 8.58
CA GLU A 478 -25.89 -11.10 9.09
C GLU A 478 -25.54 -11.23 10.57
N MET A 479 -24.54 -10.52 11.09
CA MET A 479 -24.17 -10.50 12.51
C MET A 479 -25.17 -9.73 13.37
N THR A 480 -25.73 -8.64 12.84
CA THR A 480 -26.68 -7.74 13.54
C THR A 480 -28.01 -8.43 13.82
N GLU A 481 -28.56 -9.09 12.80
CA GLU A 481 -29.77 -9.91 12.95
C GLU A 481 -29.59 -11.10 13.89
N ARG A 482 -28.34 -11.33 14.31
CA ARG A 482 -27.87 -12.51 15.00
C ARG A 482 -27.06 -12.15 16.24
N ALA A 483 -27.39 -11.04 16.90
CA ALA A 483 -26.97 -10.80 18.28
C ALA A 483 -27.28 -12.00 19.22
N GLU A 484 -28.14 -12.93 18.79
CA GLU A 484 -28.52 -14.18 19.48
C GLU A 484 -27.97 -15.50 18.85
N SER A 485 -27.22 -15.49 17.74
CA SER A 485 -26.70 -16.74 17.14
C SER A 485 -25.38 -17.19 17.77
N GLU A 486 -25.46 -17.81 18.94
CA GLU A 486 -24.31 -18.35 19.69
C GLU A 486 -23.54 -19.49 18.97
N ASN A 487 -24.01 -19.94 17.80
CA ASN A 487 -23.45 -21.08 17.07
C ASN A 487 -22.47 -20.72 15.94
N ILE A 488 -22.10 -19.44 15.77
CA ILE A 488 -21.15 -19.00 14.72
C ILE A 488 -20.04 -18.13 15.31
N SER A 489 -18.78 -18.46 15.03
CA SER A 489 -17.63 -17.58 15.30
C SER A 489 -17.10 -16.94 14.02
N TYR A 490 -16.70 -15.67 14.10
CA TYR A 490 -16.23 -14.89 12.95
C TYR A 490 -14.75 -14.51 13.09
N PHE A 491 -13.97 -14.78 12.05
CA PHE A 491 -12.54 -14.49 11.95
C PHE A 491 -12.30 -13.59 10.73
N ALA A 492 -12.04 -12.31 10.96
CA ALA A 492 -11.83 -11.32 9.92
C ALA A 492 -10.33 -11.02 9.75
N PHE A 493 -9.78 -11.29 8.57
CA PHE A 493 -8.41 -10.93 8.21
C PHE A 493 -8.40 -9.67 7.36
N THR A 494 -7.58 -8.68 7.73
CA THR A 494 -7.49 -7.43 6.99
C THR A 494 -6.11 -6.78 7.16
N ALA A 495 -5.65 -6.03 6.16
CA ALA A 495 -4.46 -5.20 6.26
C ALA A 495 -4.78 -3.73 6.58
N THR A 496 -6.04 -3.34 6.39
CA THR A 496 -6.50 -1.94 6.49
C THR A 496 -7.91 -1.93 7.08
N PRO A 497 -8.07 -2.22 8.39
CA PRO A 497 -9.39 -2.20 9.02
C PRO A 497 -9.94 -0.76 8.97
N LYS A 498 -11.20 -0.59 8.57
CA LYS A 498 -11.88 0.71 8.69
C LYS A 498 -12.36 0.89 10.14
N SER A 499 -12.80 2.10 10.49
CA SER A 499 -13.44 2.36 11.79
C SER A 499 -14.57 1.37 12.08
N LYS A 500 -15.41 1.11 11.07
CA LYS A 500 -16.48 0.12 11.11
C LYS A 500 -15.98 -1.31 11.38
N THR A 501 -14.88 -1.72 10.77
CA THR A 501 -14.31 -3.06 10.93
C THR A 501 -13.83 -3.28 12.36
N LEU A 502 -13.15 -2.27 12.94
CA LEU A 502 -12.70 -2.29 14.33
C LEU A 502 -13.89 -2.37 15.28
N GLU A 503 -14.92 -1.55 15.10
CA GLU A 503 -16.10 -1.56 15.97
C GLU A 503 -16.88 -2.89 15.90
N LEU A 504 -16.92 -3.57 14.75
CA LEU A 504 -17.66 -4.83 14.57
C LEU A 504 -16.91 -6.09 15.03
N PHE A 505 -15.62 -6.20 14.69
CA PHE A 505 -14.81 -7.41 14.92
C PHE A 505 -13.73 -7.24 15.99
N GLY A 506 -13.41 -6.00 16.36
CA GLY A 506 -12.45 -5.70 17.41
C GLY A 506 -12.98 -6.07 18.80
N ARG A 507 -12.06 -6.36 19.70
CA ARG A 507 -12.33 -6.65 21.12
C ARG A 507 -12.03 -5.42 21.95
N LYS A 508 -12.86 -5.13 22.96
CA LYS A 508 -12.63 -3.98 23.84
C LYS A 508 -11.33 -4.16 24.62
N GLY A 509 -10.39 -3.23 24.43
CA GLY A 509 -9.16 -3.14 25.20
C GLY A 509 -9.38 -2.55 26.60
N PRO A 510 -8.31 -2.42 27.41
CA PRO A 510 -8.37 -1.81 28.75
C PRO A 510 -8.86 -0.36 28.76
N ASP A 511 -8.70 0.35 27.64
CA ASP A 511 -9.14 1.72 27.40
C ASP A 511 -10.60 1.82 26.92
N GLY A 512 -11.31 0.68 26.83
CA GLY A 512 -12.69 0.59 26.34
C GLY A 512 -12.81 0.55 24.82
N LYS A 513 -11.75 0.94 24.08
CA LYS A 513 -11.73 1.03 22.62
C LYS A 513 -11.58 -0.35 21.97
N PRO A 514 -12.21 -0.59 20.82
CA PRO A 514 -12.02 -1.83 20.08
C PRO A 514 -10.59 -1.92 19.52
N ARG A 515 -9.97 -3.08 19.69
CA ARG A 515 -8.64 -3.45 19.19
C ARG A 515 -8.69 -4.79 18.47
N GLU A 516 -7.74 -4.99 17.58
CA GLU A 516 -7.46 -6.27 16.94
C GLU A 516 -7.12 -7.37 17.97
N PHE A 517 -7.45 -8.62 17.62
CA PHE A 517 -7.06 -9.79 18.39
C PHE A 517 -5.58 -10.16 18.19
N HIS A 518 -5.08 -9.98 16.97
CA HIS A 518 -3.67 -10.17 16.63
C HIS A 518 -3.22 -9.14 15.60
N LEU A 519 -2.01 -8.60 15.79
CA LEU A 519 -1.41 -7.55 14.97
C LEU A 519 -0.10 -8.04 14.36
N TYR A 520 0.07 -7.76 13.06
CA TYR A 520 1.35 -7.77 12.38
C TYR A 520 1.43 -6.55 11.47
N SER A 521 2.10 -5.50 11.97
CA SER A 521 2.05 -4.15 11.41
C SER A 521 2.76 -4.01 10.07
N MET A 522 2.46 -2.91 9.37
CA MET A 522 3.21 -2.54 8.16
C MET A 522 4.66 -2.19 8.48
N LYS A 523 4.89 -1.44 9.57
CA LYS A 523 6.22 -1.05 10.05
C LYS A 523 7.11 -2.28 10.29
N GLN A 524 6.64 -3.25 11.07
CA GLN A 524 7.39 -4.49 11.33
C GLN A 524 7.69 -5.25 10.03
N ALA A 525 6.69 -5.41 9.16
CA ALA A 525 6.87 -6.11 7.89
C ALA A 525 7.89 -5.44 6.96
N ILE A 526 7.99 -4.10 6.97
CA ILE A 526 8.98 -3.33 6.21
C ILE A 526 10.38 -3.48 6.83
N GLU A 527 10.50 -3.29 8.14
CA GLU A 527 11.78 -3.33 8.85
C GLU A 527 12.41 -4.74 8.83
N GLU A 528 11.59 -5.79 8.89
CA GLU A 528 12.02 -7.20 8.72
C GLU A 528 12.32 -7.55 7.25
N GLY A 529 12.04 -6.65 6.30
CA GLY A 529 12.28 -6.87 4.88
C GLY A 529 11.33 -7.90 4.25
N TYR A 530 10.18 -8.18 4.86
CA TYR A 530 9.15 -9.05 4.26
C TYR A 530 8.36 -8.33 3.17
N ILE A 531 8.20 -7.02 3.29
CA ILE A 531 7.64 -6.14 2.26
C ILE A 531 8.54 -4.93 2.02
N LEU A 532 8.37 -4.27 0.88
CA LEU A 532 9.07 -3.03 0.54
C LEU A 532 8.24 -1.81 0.91
N ASP A 533 8.91 -0.76 1.37
CA ASP A 533 8.31 0.56 1.52
C ASP A 533 8.12 1.22 0.15
N VAL A 534 6.86 1.31 -0.28
CA VAL A 534 6.48 1.84 -1.60
C VAL A 534 6.59 3.36 -1.68
N LEU A 535 6.60 4.06 -0.54
CA LEU A 535 6.63 5.52 -0.48
C LEU A 535 8.03 6.10 -0.70
N LYS A 536 9.09 5.34 -0.37
CA LYS A 536 10.49 5.70 -0.70
C LYS A 536 10.73 5.89 -2.21
N GLY A 537 9.87 5.32 -3.04
CA GLY A 537 9.93 5.39 -4.50
C GLY A 537 8.95 6.38 -5.12
N TYR A 538 8.26 7.20 -4.33
CA TYR A 538 7.16 8.03 -4.78
C TYR A 538 7.63 9.35 -5.40
N GLN A 539 7.13 9.63 -6.60
CA GLN A 539 7.41 10.85 -7.33
C GLN A 539 6.11 11.44 -7.88
N HIS A 540 5.83 12.68 -7.47
CA HIS A 540 4.69 13.46 -7.97
C HIS A 540 5.07 14.31 -9.19
N TYR A 541 4.14 14.45 -10.12
CA TYR A 541 4.21 15.37 -11.25
C TYR A 541 3.07 16.39 -11.18
N ASP A 542 3.43 17.67 -11.15
CA ASP A 542 2.47 18.76 -11.29
C ASP A 542 2.12 18.93 -12.76
N THR A 543 0.82 19.09 -13.04
CA THR A 543 0.31 19.30 -14.40
C THR A 543 -0.13 20.75 -14.53
N ALA A 544 0.62 21.54 -15.30
CA ALA A 544 0.23 22.90 -15.69
C ALA A 544 -0.59 22.86 -16.99
N LEU A 545 -1.69 23.62 -17.01
CA LEU A 545 -2.68 23.58 -18.09
C LEU A 545 -3.04 24.99 -18.54
N LYS A 546 -3.15 25.18 -19.85
CA LYS A 546 -3.69 26.39 -20.46
C LYS A 546 -4.85 26.03 -21.37
N ILE A 547 -6.04 26.48 -21.01
CA ILE A 547 -7.30 26.24 -21.71
C ILE A 547 -7.80 27.57 -22.27
N ALA A 548 -8.32 27.58 -23.51
CA ALA A 548 -8.94 28.75 -24.13
C ALA A 548 -10.28 28.39 -24.77
N GLY A 549 -11.20 29.34 -24.83
CA GLY A 549 -12.39 29.24 -25.69
C GLY A 549 -12.05 29.52 -27.16
N LYS A 550 -12.77 28.91 -28.10
CA LYS A 550 -12.69 29.25 -29.53
C LYS A 550 -13.16 30.69 -29.74
N ALA A 551 -12.33 31.50 -30.40
CA ALA A 551 -12.55 32.93 -30.59
C ALA A 551 -13.73 33.29 -31.54
N GLU A 552 -14.39 32.30 -32.16
CA GLU A 552 -15.45 32.51 -33.17
C GLU A 552 -16.87 32.21 -32.66
N SER A 553 -17.04 31.58 -31.49
CA SER A 553 -18.36 31.26 -30.94
C SER A 553 -18.78 32.35 -29.95
N GLY A 554 -19.81 33.14 -30.26
CA GLY A 554 -20.35 34.19 -29.37
C GLY A 554 -20.97 33.68 -28.05
N ASP A 555 -20.59 32.49 -27.58
CA ASP A 555 -21.21 31.73 -26.48
C ASP A 555 -20.35 31.69 -25.19
N GLY A 556 -19.21 32.39 -25.15
CA GLY A 556 -18.36 32.52 -23.94
C GLY A 556 -19.06 33.15 -22.72
N ASN A 557 -20.23 33.76 -22.93
CA ASN A 557 -21.11 34.33 -21.89
C ASN A 557 -22.19 33.35 -21.39
N LYS A 558 -22.20 32.09 -21.85
CA LYS A 558 -23.16 31.09 -21.37
C LYS A 558 -22.91 30.78 -19.90
N GLU A 559 -23.93 31.00 -19.08
CA GLU A 559 -23.88 30.72 -17.65
C GLU A 559 -23.91 29.21 -17.42
N VAL A 560 -22.86 28.71 -16.77
CA VAL A 560 -22.71 27.29 -16.41
C VAL A 560 -22.56 27.16 -14.91
N GLU A 561 -23.07 26.08 -14.36
CA GLU A 561 -22.86 25.77 -12.95
C GLU A 561 -21.35 25.50 -12.72
N GLU A 562 -20.70 26.32 -11.91
CA GLU A 562 -19.25 26.36 -11.72
C GLU A 562 -18.68 24.99 -11.33
N ALA A 563 -19.37 24.24 -10.46
CA ALA A 563 -18.91 22.93 -9.99
C ALA A 563 -18.98 21.85 -11.09
N THR A 564 -20.09 21.82 -11.83
CA THR A 564 -20.32 20.87 -12.92
C THR A 564 -19.40 21.17 -14.10
N ALA A 565 -19.23 22.45 -14.46
CA ALA A 565 -18.31 22.89 -15.51
C ALA A 565 -16.84 22.59 -15.17
N ARG A 566 -16.39 22.85 -13.93
CA ARG A 566 -15.04 22.46 -13.48
C ARG A 566 -14.80 20.96 -13.61
N LYS A 567 -15.78 20.14 -13.18
CA LYS A 567 -15.68 18.69 -13.23
C LYS A 567 -15.65 18.19 -14.67
N GLY A 568 -16.46 18.77 -15.54
CA GLY A 568 -16.49 18.50 -16.98
C GLY A 568 -15.17 18.84 -17.66
N LEU A 569 -14.68 20.08 -17.48
CA LEU A 569 -13.39 20.55 -18.01
C LEU A 569 -12.21 19.68 -17.53
N MET A 570 -12.17 19.35 -16.24
CA MET A 570 -11.13 18.47 -15.69
C MET A 570 -11.12 17.10 -16.37
N LYS A 571 -12.30 16.48 -16.51
CA LYS A 571 -12.44 15.18 -17.18
C LYS A 571 -12.05 15.26 -18.66
N TRP A 572 -12.41 16.35 -19.34
CA TRP A 572 -12.04 16.60 -20.73
C TRP A 572 -10.52 16.73 -20.88
N VAL A 573 -9.85 17.54 -20.05
CA VAL A 573 -8.39 17.68 -20.06
C VAL A 573 -7.68 16.35 -19.77
N GLN A 574 -8.16 15.60 -18.77
CA GLN A 574 -7.59 14.29 -18.42
C GLN A 574 -7.65 13.30 -19.60
N LEU A 575 -8.72 13.36 -20.40
CA LEU A 575 -8.92 12.49 -21.55
C LEU A 575 -8.37 13.08 -22.87
N HIS A 576 -7.87 14.32 -22.84
CA HIS A 576 -7.43 15.01 -24.04
C HIS A 576 -6.14 14.37 -24.60
N PRO A 577 -6.05 14.15 -25.94
CA PRO A 577 -4.95 13.39 -26.49
C PRO A 577 -3.55 13.96 -26.21
N THR A 578 -3.39 15.29 -26.25
CA THR A 578 -2.12 15.95 -25.91
C THR A 578 -1.61 15.60 -24.52
N ASN A 579 -2.50 15.65 -23.52
CA ASN A 579 -2.17 15.35 -22.12
C ASN A 579 -1.77 13.88 -21.95
N ILE A 580 -2.54 12.96 -22.54
CA ILE A 580 -2.24 11.52 -22.51
C ILE A 580 -0.91 11.23 -23.22
N SER A 581 -0.67 11.78 -24.41
CA SER A 581 0.58 11.55 -25.16
C SER A 581 1.81 12.03 -24.39
N GLN A 582 1.78 13.18 -23.72
CA GLN A 582 2.90 13.65 -22.90
C GLN A 582 3.15 12.73 -21.68
N LYS A 583 2.08 12.33 -20.97
CA LYS A 583 2.21 11.37 -19.87
C LYS A 583 2.74 10.02 -20.35
N VAL A 584 2.29 9.55 -21.51
CA VAL A 584 2.75 8.29 -22.13
C VAL A 584 4.23 8.33 -22.45
N GLN A 585 4.73 9.44 -23.00
CA GLN A 585 6.17 9.64 -23.20
C GLN A 585 6.94 9.52 -21.87
N ILE A 586 6.49 10.21 -20.81
CA ILE A 586 7.12 10.11 -19.49
C ILE A 586 7.10 8.65 -18.98
N ILE A 587 5.96 7.97 -19.08
CA ILE A 587 5.78 6.59 -18.60
C ILE A 587 6.74 5.63 -19.32
N VAL A 588 6.73 5.65 -20.66
CA VAL A 588 7.50 4.69 -21.48
C VAL A 588 8.99 4.95 -21.35
N GLU A 589 9.45 6.20 -21.44
CA GLU A 589 10.87 6.55 -21.30
C GLU A 589 11.37 6.25 -19.88
N HIS A 590 10.59 6.58 -18.83
CA HIS A 590 10.95 6.19 -17.47
C HIS A 590 11.04 4.67 -17.31
N PHE A 591 10.05 3.94 -17.83
CA PHE A 591 10.03 2.48 -17.74
C PHE A 591 11.27 1.88 -18.39
N HIS A 592 11.56 2.31 -19.62
CA HIS A 592 12.68 1.81 -20.39
C HIS A 592 14.02 2.11 -19.71
N ALA A 593 14.24 3.36 -19.29
CA ALA A 593 15.51 3.82 -18.75
C ALA A 593 15.77 3.41 -17.29
N ASN A 594 14.75 3.07 -16.50
CA ASN A 594 14.90 2.86 -15.05
C ASN A 594 14.38 1.51 -14.54
N VAL A 595 13.47 0.86 -15.28
CA VAL A 595 12.73 -0.30 -14.77
C VAL A 595 12.97 -1.54 -15.61
N ALA A 596 12.97 -1.43 -16.93
CA ALA A 596 12.92 -2.57 -17.86
C ALA A 596 14.09 -3.56 -17.69
N TYR A 597 15.27 -3.08 -17.30
CA TYR A 597 16.47 -3.91 -17.10
C TYR A 597 16.55 -4.58 -15.72
N LEU A 598 15.76 -4.13 -14.74
CA LEU A 598 15.78 -4.68 -13.39
C LEU A 598 15.28 -6.13 -13.38
N LEU A 599 15.70 -6.89 -12.36
CA LEU A 599 15.33 -8.28 -12.18
C LEU A 599 15.68 -9.11 -13.42
N GLU A 600 16.92 -8.99 -13.90
CA GLU A 600 17.43 -9.67 -15.10
C GLU A 600 16.57 -9.39 -16.36
N GLY A 601 16.09 -8.16 -16.52
CA GLY A 601 15.21 -7.79 -17.64
C GLY A 601 13.76 -8.29 -17.51
N LYS A 602 13.37 -8.78 -16.32
CA LYS A 602 12.03 -9.37 -16.07
C LYS A 602 11.06 -8.43 -15.37
N ALA A 603 11.52 -7.27 -14.90
CA ALA A 603 10.70 -6.29 -14.21
C ALA A 603 9.47 -5.83 -15.03
N LYS A 604 8.39 -5.52 -14.31
CA LYS A 604 7.08 -5.19 -14.85
C LYS A 604 6.55 -3.88 -14.28
N ALA A 605 5.61 -3.27 -14.97
CA ALA A 605 4.94 -2.07 -14.52
C ALA A 605 3.42 -2.11 -14.69
N MET A 606 2.71 -1.29 -13.92
CA MET A 606 1.27 -1.12 -13.99
C MET A 606 0.91 0.35 -14.20
N VAL A 607 -0.05 0.64 -15.08
CA VAL A 607 -0.61 1.98 -15.29
C VAL A 607 -2.05 1.99 -14.79
N VAL A 608 -2.33 2.78 -13.75
CA VAL A 608 -3.65 2.89 -13.12
C VAL A 608 -4.34 4.15 -13.63
N THR A 609 -5.36 3.95 -14.45
CA THR A 609 -6.08 5.04 -15.12
C THR A 609 -7.41 5.35 -14.43
N GLY A 610 -7.87 6.60 -14.53
CA GLY A 610 -9.11 7.04 -13.87
C GLY A 610 -10.42 6.44 -14.40
N SER A 611 -10.43 5.79 -15.58
CA SER A 611 -11.63 5.18 -16.16
C SER A 611 -11.30 4.13 -17.22
N ARG A 612 -12.27 3.25 -17.54
CA ARG A 612 -12.13 2.26 -18.63
C ARG A 612 -11.83 2.92 -19.99
N ARG A 613 -12.44 4.08 -20.26
CA ARG A 613 -12.18 4.89 -21.47
C ARG A 613 -10.75 5.40 -21.51
N SER A 614 -10.22 5.87 -20.38
CA SER A 614 -8.83 6.29 -20.26
C SER A 614 -7.88 5.10 -20.50
N ALA A 615 -8.17 3.92 -19.95
CA ALA A 615 -7.38 2.71 -20.20
C ALA A 615 -7.26 2.36 -21.70
N VAL A 616 -8.36 2.48 -22.47
CA VAL A 616 -8.34 2.27 -23.93
C VAL A 616 -7.44 3.29 -24.63
N LYS A 617 -7.58 4.59 -24.31
CA LYS A 617 -6.75 5.66 -24.89
C LYS A 617 -5.27 5.49 -24.56
N TYR A 618 -4.94 5.25 -23.30
CA TYR A 618 -3.57 4.98 -22.87
C TYR A 618 -2.99 3.75 -23.56
N LYS A 619 -3.77 2.67 -23.74
CA LYS A 619 -3.30 1.45 -24.42
C LYS A 619 -2.88 1.76 -25.86
N ARG A 620 -3.74 2.47 -26.61
CA ARG A 620 -3.44 2.86 -28.00
C ARG A 620 -2.25 3.81 -28.08
N ALA A 621 -2.19 4.80 -27.19
CA ALA A 621 -1.10 5.76 -27.12
C ALA A 621 0.25 5.10 -26.78
N ILE A 622 0.30 4.24 -25.76
CA ILE A 622 1.53 3.54 -25.36
C ILE A 622 1.99 2.58 -26.46
N ASP A 623 1.09 1.80 -27.06
CA ASP A 623 1.46 0.88 -28.14
C ASP A 623 2.04 1.62 -29.34
N ALA A 624 1.41 2.74 -29.74
CA ALA A 624 1.90 3.58 -30.83
C ALA A 624 3.28 4.17 -30.52
N TYR A 625 3.46 4.69 -29.29
CA TYR A 625 4.73 5.28 -28.87
C TYR A 625 5.85 4.24 -28.82
N ILE A 626 5.60 3.05 -28.24
CA ILE A 626 6.56 1.94 -28.23
C ILE A 626 6.89 1.50 -29.66
N ALA A 627 5.91 1.39 -30.55
CA ALA A 627 6.15 1.00 -31.94
C ALA A 627 7.02 2.01 -32.68
N LYS A 628 6.79 3.31 -32.46
CA LYS A 628 7.61 4.40 -33.01
C LYS A 628 9.05 4.31 -32.50
N ARG A 629 9.24 4.25 -31.18
CA ARG A 629 10.58 4.15 -30.56
C ARG A 629 11.29 2.86 -30.96
N ARG A 630 10.58 1.76 -31.11
CA ARG A 630 11.15 0.48 -31.58
C ARG A 630 11.72 0.56 -33.00
N ALA A 631 11.17 1.41 -33.87
CA ALA A 631 11.71 1.62 -35.20
C ALA A 631 13.06 2.36 -35.16
N GLU A 632 13.31 3.14 -34.10
CA GLU A 632 14.54 3.90 -33.87
C GLU A 632 15.55 3.13 -33.01
N ASP A 633 15.07 2.41 -32.00
CA ASP A 633 15.84 1.63 -31.04
C ASP A 633 15.17 0.27 -30.76
N ALA A 634 15.81 -0.81 -31.21
CA ALA A 634 15.31 -2.17 -31.08
C ALA A 634 15.18 -2.66 -29.63
N SER A 635 15.77 -1.96 -28.65
CA SER A 635 15.68 -2.27 -27.22
C SER A 635 14.25 -2.11 -26.66
N TYR A 636 13.36 -1.38 -27.35
CA TYR A 636 11.92 -1.26 -27.05
C TYR A 636 11.16 -2.52 -27.50
N ASN A 637 11.55 -3.68 -26.98
CA ASN A 637 11.11 -5.00 -27.45
C ASN A 637 9.99 -5.64 -26.62
N TYR A 638 9.22 -4.85 -25.87
CA TYR A 638 8.15 -5.32 -24.98
C TYR A 638 6.75 -4.88 -25.44
N ARG A 639 5.72 -5.57 -24.96
CA ARG A 639 4.31 -5.28 -25.25
C ARG A 639 3.52 -4.92 -24.00
N THR A 640 2.32 -4.38 -24.21
CA THR A 640 1.41 -3.99 -23.12
C THR A 640 0.12 -4.80 -23.13
N LEU A 641 -0.51 -4.91 -21.96
CA LEU A 641 -1.85 -5.47 -21.76
C LEU A 641 -2.80 -4.41 -21.22
N VAL A 642 -4.10 -4.56 -21.46
CA VAL A 642 -5.15 -3.74 -20.83
C VAL A 642 -6.20 -4.62 -20.17
N ALA A 643 -6.66 -4.27 -18.97
CA ALA A 643 -7.64 -5.07 -18.24
C ALA A 643 -8.78 -4.23 -17.66
N PHE A 644 -10.01 -4.55 -18.08
CA PHE A 644 -11.26 -3.96 -17.59
C PHE A 644 -12.44 -4.90 -17.89
N SER A 645 -13.55 -4.73 -17.16
CA SER A 645 -14.79 -5.48 -17.39
C SER A 645 -15.71 -4.77 -18.39
N GLY A 646 -16.47 -5.57 -19.15
CA GLY A 646 -17.44 -5.11 -20.15
C GLY A 646 -16.82 -4.50 -21.41
N GLY A 647 -17.68 -4.13 -22.36
CA GLY A 647 -17.29 -3.34 -23.53
C GLY A 647 -17.23 -1.85 -23.24
N VAL A 648 -16.39 -1.14 -24.00
CA VAL A 648 -16.27 0.32 -23.96
C VAL A 648 -16.47 0.84 -25.37
N THR A 649 -17.39 1.77 -25.57
CA THR A 649 -17.59 2.50 -26.83
C THR A 649 -17.11 3.95 -26.69
N MET A 650 -16.87 4.60 -27.83
CA MET A 650 -16.47 6.01 -27.89
C MET A 650 -17.60 6.84 -28.53
N PRO A 651 -17.97 8.01 -27.97
CA PRO A 651 -18.80 9.02 -28.62
C PRO A 651 -18.26 9.46 -29.99
N GLU A 652 -19.17 9.86 -30.90
CA GLU A 652 -18.83 10.31 -32.26
C GLU A 652 -17.97 11.58 -32.31
N ASP A 653 -18.04 12.42 -31.28
CA ASP A 653 -17.29 13.67 -31.13
C ASP A 653 -15.98 13.49 -30.34
N GLU A 654 -15.61 12.25 -29.99
CA GLU A 654 -14.41 12.00 -29.18
C GLU A 654 -13.12 12.46 -29.86
N THR A 655 -12.33 13.28 -29.16
CA THR A 655 -11.01 13.73 -29.63
C THR A 655 -10.00 12.57 -29.60
N TRP A 656 -9.30 12.38 -30.72
CA TRP A 656 -8.38 11.27 -30.95
C TRP A 656 -7.10 11.74 -31.64
N HIS A 657 -5.94 11.24 -31.20
CA HIS A 657 -4.66 11.57 -31.85
C HIS A 657 -4.45 10.68 -33.08
N SER A 658 -3.95 11.23 -34.19
CA SER A 658 -3.68 10.48 -35.42
C SER A 658 -2.75 9.29 -35.21
N ASP A 659 -1.72 9.47 -34.38
CA ASP A 659 -0.69 8.45 -34.14
C ASP A 659 -1.22 7.23 -33.37
N TRP A 660 -2.37 7.34 -32.72
CA TRP A 660 -2.97 6.24 -31.95
C TRP A 660 -3.71 5.22 -32.83
N GLY A 661 -3.70 5.45 -34.15
CA GLY A 661 -4.45 4.70 -35.15
C GLY A 661 -5.73 5.41 -35.58
N SER A 662 -6.52 4.75 -36.43
CA SER A 662 -7.79 5.27 -36.93
C SER A 662 -8.73 5.65 -35.79
N ARG A 663 -9.43 6.78 -35.95
CA ARG A 663 -10.44 7.23 -35.00
C ARG A 663 -11.54 6.16 -34.87
N PRO A 664 -11.91 5.75 -33.64
CA PRO A 664 -12.98 4.79 -33.45
C PRO A 664 -14.33 5.34 -33.90
N SER A 665 -15.16 4.50 -34.52
CA SER A 665 -16.59 4.74 -34.70
C SER A 665 -17.34 4.56 -33.38
N LYS A 666 -18.57 5.10 -33.29
CA LYS A 666 -19.50 4.85 -32.19
C LYS A 666 -19.84 3.35 -32.04
N ASP A 667 -19.83 2.63 -33.15
CA ASP A 667 -20.15 1.20 -33.20
C ASP A 667 -18.93 0.31 -32.86
N ASP A 668 -17.73 0.91 -32.71
CA ASP A 668 -16.54 0.17 -32.32
C ASP A 668 -16.59 -0.11 -30.81
N GLU A 669 -16.67 -1.39 -30.45
CA GLU A 669 -16.62 -1.85 -29.08
C GLU A 669 -15.21 -2.32 -28.71
N PHE A 670 -14.61 -1.72 -27.69
CA PHE A 670 -13.34 -2.12 -27.11
C PHE A 670 -13.57 -3.09 -25.96
N THR A 671 -12.95 -4.27 -26.05
CA THR A 671 -13.06 -5.33 -25.04
C THR A 671 -11.68 -5.83 -24.63
N GLU A 672 -11.60 -6.47 -23.46
CA GLU A 672 -10.36 -7.09 -22.99
C GLU A 672 -9.79 -8.10 -24.01
N ALA A 673 -10.66 -8.83 -24.71
CA ALA A 673 -10.26 -9.82 -25.71
C ALA A 673 -9.67 -9.17 -26.98
N ASN A 674 -10.32 -8.14 -27.52
CA ASN A 674 -9.87 -7.54 -28.78
C ASN A 674 -8.66 -6.60 -28.61
N MET A 675 -8.46 -6.05 -27.42
CA MET A 675 -7.33 -5.16 -27.13
C MET A 675 -6.05 -5.90 -26.69
N ASN A 676 -6.13 -7.20 -26.43
CA ASN A 676 -4.99 -8.04 -26.04
C ASN A 676 -4.81 -9.24 -27.00
N PRO A 677 -4.60 -9.00 -28.31
CA PRO A 677 -4.47 -10.10 -29.27
C PRO A 677 -3.29 -11.00 -28.90
N GLY A 678 -3.55 -12.31 -28.81
CA GLY A 678 -2.56 -13.33 -28.49
C GLY A 678 -2.26 -13.54 -27.00
N ALA A 679 -2.90 -12.80 -26.09
CA ALA A 679 -2.69 -12.98 -24.64
C ALA A 679 -3.46 -14.18 -24.06
N GLY A 680 -4.46 -14.70 -24.76
CA GLY A 680 -5.35 -15.74 -24.25
C GLY A 680 -6.38 -15.19 -23.26
N ALA A 681 -7.18 -16.10 -22.67
CA ALA A 681 -8.26 -15.72 -21.75
C ALA A 681 -7.77 -15.33 -20.35
N ASP A 682 -6.59 -15.80 -19.94
CA ASP A 682 -6.00 -15.48 -18.64
C ASP A 682 -4.87 -14.45 -18.79
N LEU A 683 -5.23 -13.18 -18.62
CA LEU A 683 -4.27 -12.07 -18.67
C LEU A 683 -3.25 -12.12 -17.53
N ALA A 684 -3.59 -12.67 -16.37
CA ALA A 684 -2.66 -12.76 -15.25
C ALA A 684 -1.55 -13.77 -15.57
N ALA A 685 -1.89 -14.89 -16.20
CA ALA A 685 -0.92 -15.85 -16.73
C ALA A 685 -0.08 -15.24 -17.86
N ALA A 686 -0.71 -14.57 -18.83
CA ALA A 686 0.01 -13.90 -19.92
C ALA A 686 1.02 -12.86 -19.41
N PHE A 687 0.65 -12.12 -18.37
CA PHE A 687 1.51 -11.12 -17.76
C PHE A 687 2.67 -11.71 -16.95
N LYS A 688 2.69 -13.02 -16.65
CA LYS A 688 3.88 -13.66 -16.04
C LYS A 688 5.00 -13.87 -17.07
N GLY A 689 4.67 -14.08 -18.33
CA GLY A 689 5.64 -14.28 -19.41
C GLY A 689 6.45 -13.01 -19.73
N ASP A 690 7.46 -13.14 -20.59
CA ASP A 690 8.38 -12.05 -20.90
C ASP A 690 7.87 -11.06 -21.96
N THR A 691 6.87 -11.45 -22.75
CA THR A 691 6.32 -10.63 -23.83
C THR A 691 5.67 -9.34 -23.33
N TYR A 692 4.89 -9.44 -22.25
CA TYR A 692 4.12 -8.32 -21.72
C TYR A 692 4.78 -7.77 -20.46
N LYS A 693 5.18 -6.50 -20.50
CA LYS A 693 5.90 -5.85 -19.38
C LYS A 693 5.11 -4.72 -18.72
N VAL A 694 4.12 -4.14 -19.41
CA VAL A 694 3.26 -3.07 -18.86
C VAL A 694 1.79 -3.48 -18.90
N MET A 695 1.07 -3.39 -17.77
CA MET A 695 -0.36 -3.66 -17.69
C MET A 695 -1.14 -2.39 -17.35
N LEU A 696 -2.13 -2.06 -18.17
CA LEU A 696 -3.04 -0.93 -17.96
C LEU A 696 -4.33 -1.40 -17.30
N VAL A 697 -4.75 -0.70 -16.24
CA VAL A 697 -5.93 -1.04 -15.46
C VAL A 697 -6.78 0.19 -15.15
N ALA A 698 -8.08 -0.02 -14.91
CA ALA A 698 -8.99 1.03 -14.42
C ALA A 698 -9.43 0.79 -12.96
N ASN A 699 -10.08 -0.35 -12.70
CA ASN A 699 -10.43 -0.84 -11.35
C ASN A 699 -9.95 -2.30 -11.12
N LYS A 700 -9.89 -3.11 -12.18
CA LYS A 700 -9.44 -4.51 -12.12
C LYS A 700 -7.97 -4.58 -11.65
N PHE A 701 -7.63 -5.67 -10.95
CA PHE A 701 -6.29 -5.95 -10.41
C PHE A 701 -5.75 -4.96 -9.35
N GLN A 702 -6.56 -4.01 -8.85
CA GLN A 702 -6.22 -3.20 -7.66
C GLN A 702 -6.38 -4.01 -6.36
N THR A 703 -7.27 -5.00 -6.36
CA THR A 703 -7.44 -6.00 -5.30
C THR A 703 -7.12 -7.42 -5.81
N GLY A 704 -6.53 -8.25 -4.93
CA GLY A 704 -6.29 -9.68 -5.16
C GLY A 704 -5.24 -10.07 -6.21
N PHE A 705 -4.63 -9.11 -6.92
CA PHE A 705 -3.56 -9.41 -7.89
C PHE A 705 -2.20 -9.52 -7.20
N ASP A 706 -1.43 -10.56 -7.54
CA ASP A 706 -0.08 -10.79 -7.02
C ASP A 706 0.91 -10.99 -8.17
N GLN A 707 1.86 -10.07 -8.29
CA GLN A 707 2.93 -10.11 -9.29
C GLN A 707 4.24 -9.63 -8.65
N PRO A 708 5.09 -10.55 -8.16
CA PRO A 708 6.35 -10.19 -7.48
C PRO A 708 7.32 -9.38 -8.35
N LEU A 709 7.27 -9.52 -9.68
CA LEU A 709 8.11 -8.79 -10.64
C LEU A 709 7.64 -7.34 -10.90
N LEU A 710 6.51 -6.92 -10.32
CA LEU A 710 6.00 -5.56 -10.48
C LEU A 710 6.90 -4.58 -9.74
N SER A 711 7.65 -3.74 -10.45
CA SER A 711 8.64 -2.81 -9.90
C SER A 711 8.23 -1.35 -10.03
N ALA A 712 7.31 -1.02 -10.94
CA ALA A 712 6.83 0.34 -11.12
C ALA A 712 5.31 0.45 -11.25
N MET A 713 4.76 1.57 -10.80
CA MET A 713 3.36 1.92 -10.94
C MET A 713 3.22 3.38 -11.35
N TYR A 714 2.40 3.62 -12.37
CA TYR A 714 2.10 4.94 -12.92
C TYR A 714 0.64 5.27 -12.64
N ILE A 715 0.38 6.35 -11.93
CA ILE A 715 -0.94 6.69 -11.40
C ILE A 715 -1.49 7.92 -12.13
N ASP A 716 -2.60 7.74 -12.85
CA ASP A 716 -3.44 8.80 -13.41
C ASP A 716 -4.88 8.67 -12.90
N LYS A 717 -5.00 8.39 -11.61
CA LYS A 717 -6.28 8.19 -10.90
C LYS A 717 -6.18 8.79 -9.51
N LYS A 718 -7.23 9.47 -9.06
CA LYS A 718 -7.33 9.90 -7.67
C LYS A 718 -7.46 8.69 -6.76
N LEU A 719 -6.59 8.59 -5.75
CA LEU A 719 -6.54 7.47 -4.79
C LEU A 719 -6.85 7.97 -3.37
N PRO A 720 -8.12 8.06 -2.97
CA PRO A 720 -8.49 8.52 -1.63
C PRO A 720 -8.37 7.39 -0.58
N GLY A 721 -7.86 7.73 0.60
CA GLY A 721 -7.88 6.86 1.79
C GLY A 721 -7.34 5.46 1.53
N VAL A 722 -8.06 4.43 2.01
CA VAL A 722 -7.66 3.01 1.91
C VAL A 722 -7.33 2.57 0.48
N THR A 723 -7.95 3.15 -0.55
CA THR A 723 -7.69 2.81 -1.95
C THR A 723 -6.25 3.11 -2.36
N ALA A 724 -5.61 4.13 -1.76
CA ALA A 724 -4.18 4.40 -1.96
C ALA A 724 -3.31 3.25 -1.43
N VAL A 725 -3.56 2.82 -0.19
CA VAL A 725 -2.82 1.74 0.46
C VAL A 725 -2.97 0.44 -0.31
N GLN A 726 -4.19 0.06 -0.69
CA GLN A 726 -4.46 -1.17 -1.44
C GLN A 726 -3.81 -1.19 -2.83
N THR A 727 -3.84 -0.06 -3.53
CA THR A 727 -3.32 0.05 -4.90
C THR A 727 -1.79 0.04 -4.88
N LEU A 728 -1.17 0.92 -4.08
CA LEU A 728 0.28 1.04 -4.03
C LEU A 728 0.95 -0.18 -3.38
N SER A 729 0.29 -0.84 -2.41
CA SER A 729 0.82 -2.07 -1.80
C SER A 729 1.01 -3.22 -2.79
N ARG A 730 0.43 -3.17 -4.01
CA ARG A 730 0.73 -4.17 -5.05
C ARG A 730 2.21 -4.18 -5.46
N LEU A 731 2.93 -3.09 -5.24
CA LEU A 731 4.37 -2.98 -5.47
C LEU A 731 5.22 -3.54 -4.33
N ASN A 732 4.66 -3.82 -3.15
CA ASN A 732 5.44 -4.07 -1.95
C ASN A 732 6.07 -5.47 -1.86
N ARG A 733 5.79 -6.36 -2.81
CA ARG A 733 6.32 -7.73 -2.82
C ARG A 733 7.83 -7.73 -3.01
N THR A 734 8.54 -8.44 -2.14
CA THR A 734 9.94 -8.79 -2.33
C THR A 734 10.06 -9.93 -3.34
N HIS A 735 11.13 -9.91 -4.12
CA HIS A 735 11.42 -10.97 -5.10
C HIS A 735 12.93 -11.10 -5.27
N ARG A 736 13.39 -12.32 -5.54
CA ARG A 736 14.77 -12.60 -5.92
C ARG A 736 14.78 -13.46 -7.18
N THR A 737 15.56 -13.06 -8.17
CA THR A 737 15.72 -13.78 -9.43
C THR A 737 16.60 -15.02 -9.27
N ALA A 738 16.68 -15.86 -10.31
CA ALA A 738 17.50 -17.08 -10.29
C ALA A 738 19.02 -16.78 -10.18
N GLY A 739 19.48 -15.67 -10.76
CA GLY A 739 20.86 -15.18 -10.60
C GLY A 739 21.13 -14.52 -9.24
N GLY A 740 20.10 -14.33 -8.41
CA GLY A 740 20.22 -13.80 -7.06
C GLY A 740 19.98 -12.29 -6.93
N GLU A 741 19.60 -11.59 -8.01
CA GLU A 741 19.22 -10.18 -7.96
C GLU A 741 17.96 -9.99 -7.14
N GLN A 742 17.99 -9.07 -6.17
CA GLN A 742 16.86 -8.80 -5.28
C GLN A 742 16.15 -7.51 -5.70
N LYS A 743 14.81 -7.55 -5.69
CA LYS A 743 14.01 -6.35 -5.79
C LYS A 743 14.17 -5.51 -4.54
N ARG A 744 14.91 -4.40 -4.65
CA ARG A 744 15.22 -3.49 -3.53
C ARG A 744 14.45 -2.18 -3.58
N LYS A 745 13.92 -1.83 -4.75
CA LYS A 745 13.32 -0.51 -5.00
C LYS A 745 12.03 -0.65 -5.78
N THR A 746 11.10 0.24 -5.50
CA THR A 746 9.85 0.42 -6.23
C THR A 746 9.82 1.83 -6.80
N PHE A 747 9.07 2.03 -7.86
CA PHE A 747 8.87 3.34 -8.48
C PHE A 747 7.38 3.64 -8.54
N VAL A 748 6.96 4.76 -7.96
CA VAL A 748 5.59 5.26 -8.10
C VAL A 748 5.68 6.63 -8.76
N ILE A 749 5.14 6.76 -9.97
CA ILE A 749 5.00 8.06 -10.64
C ILE A 749 3.52 8.42 -10.62
N ASP A 750 3.19 9.49 -9.90
CA ASP A 750 1.82 9.94 -9.72
C ASP A 750 1.59 11.27 -10.44
N PHE A 751 0.59 11.30 -11.33
CA PHE A 751 0.16 12.46 -12.10
C PHE A 751 -1.12 13.10 -11.52
N ALA A 752 -1.68 12.53 -10.46
CA ALA A 752 -3.02 12.85 -9.96
C ALA A 752 -3.04 13.21 -8.47
N ASN A 753 -2.21 12.64 -7.60
CA ASN A 753 -2.31 12.75 -6.14
C ASN A 753 -1.14 13.51 -5.53
N LYS A 754 -1.45 14.37 -4.56
CA LYS A 754 -0.41 15.09 -3.81
C LYS A 754 0.29 14.13 -2.83
N PRO A 755 1.61 14.28 -2.60
CA PRO A 755 2.35 13.44 -1.66
C PRO A 755 1.74 13.42 -0.25
N GLU A 756 1.22 14.54 0.23
CA GLU A 756 0.66 14.68 1.59
C GLU A 756 -0.64 13.86 1.75
N ASP A 757 -1.47 13.81 0.70
CA ASP A 757 -2.71 13.03 0.69
C ASP A 757 -2.41 11.53 0.76
N ILE A 758 -1.36 11.08 0.06
CA ILE A 758 -0.90 9.68 0.09
C ILE A 758 -0.30 9.34 1.44
N LYS A 759 0.55 10.20 2.02
CA LYS A 759 1.08 9.99 3.37
C LYS A 759 -0.05 9.86 4.39
N ALA A 760 -1.01 10.77 4.37
CA ALA A 760 -2.17 10.74 5.27
C ALA A 760 -3.02 9.47 5.13
N ALA A 761 -3.04 8.85 3.94
CA ALA A 761 -3.73 7.59 3.72
C ALA A 761 -3.01 6.37 4.33
N PHE A 762 -1.68 6.40 4.42
CA PHE A 762 -0.85 5.31 4.95
C PHE A 762 -0.64 5.38 6.46
N GLU A 763 -0.56 6.60 7.03
CA GLU A 763 -0.28 6.85 8.45
C GLU A 763 -1.13 5.99 9.42
N PRO A 764 -2.47 5.86 9.25
CA PRO A 764 -3.29 5.07 10.17
C PRO A 764 -2.97 3.57 10.22
N TYR A 765 -2.27 3.03 9.23
CA TYR A 765 -2.00 1.59 9.09
C TYR A 765 -0.52 1.24 9.26
N PHE A 766 0.32 2.22 9.59
CA PHE A 766 1.77 2.00 9.67
C PHE A 766 2.16 1.17 10.90
N LYS A 767 1.65 1.54 12.09
CA LYS A 767 1.85 0.79 13.35
C LYS A 767 0.65 -0.11 13.64
N ASN A 768 -0.50 0.48 13.96
CA ASN A 768 -1.76 -0.21 14.19
C ASN A 768 -2.92 0.78 14.01
N ALA A 769 -4.03 0.30 13.46
CA ALA A 769 -5.20 1.15 13.28
C ALA A 769 -5.92 1.39 14.61
N THR A 770 -5.95 2.65 15.06
CA THR A 770 -6.68 3.03 16.29
C THR A 770 -7.76 4.06 15.98
N LEU A 771 -8.84 4.05 16.78
CA LEU A 771 -9.88 5.07 16.73
C LEU A 771 -9.49 6.29 17.56
N GLU A 772 -9.56 7.48 16.96
CA GLU A 772 -9.42 8.76 17.67
C GLU A 772 -10.56 8.93 18.68
N THR A 773 -11.79 8.79 18.19
CA THR A 773 -13.05 8.87 18.96
C THR A 773 -13.94 7.70 18.54
N GLU A 774 -14.61 7.06 19.51
CA GLU A 774 -15.67 6.08 19.20
C GLU A 774 -16.86 6.80 18.53
N THR A 775 -17.58 6.08 17.68
CA THR A 775 -18.83 6.58 17.12
C THR A 775 -19.90 6.67 18.21
N ASP A 776 -20.39 7.88 18.51
CA ASP A 776 -21.45 8.07 19.52
C ASP A 776 -22.79 7.48 19.02
N PRO A 777 -23.35 6.46 19.69
CA PRO A 777 -24.61 5.84 19.30
C PRO A 777 -25.80 6.80 19.26
N TYR A 778 -25.76 7.90 20.02
CA TYR A 778 -26.84 8.88 20.07
C TYR A 778 -26.87 9.81 18.84
N VAL A 779 -25.85 9.82 17.99
CA VAL A 779 -25.85 10.61 16.74
C VAL A 779 -27.02 10.21 15.85
N VAL A 780 -27.41 8.93 15.84
CA VAL A 780 -28.62 8.44 15.14
C VAL A 780 -29.89 9.08 15.70
N VAL A 781 -30.01 9.16 17.02
CA VAL A 781 -31.16 9.76 17.71
C VAL A 781 -31.24 11.26 17.44
N HIS A 782 -30.10 11.96 17.48
CA HIS A 782 -30.02 13.38 17.15
C HIS A 782 -30.44 13.65 15.70
N LEU A 783 -30.03 12.78 14.77
CA LEU A 783 -30.38 12.90 13.37
C LEU A 783 -31.85 12.57 13.10
N ALA A 784 -32.43 11.57 13.79
CA ALA A 784 -33.87 11.30 13.76
C ALA A 784 -34.67 12.53 14.21
N ASN A 785 -34.28 13.13 15.34
CA ASN A 785 -34.93 14.33 15.86
C ASN A 785 -34.82 15.51 14.90
N LYS A 786 -33.64 15.72 14.30
CA LYS A 786 -33.40 16.76 13.28
C LYS A 786 -34.30 16.56 12.05
N LEU A 787 -34.43 15.31 11.58
CA LEU A 787 -35.29 14.98 10.43
C LEU A 787 -36.77 15.16 10.75
N ALA A 788 -37.21 14.78 11.94
CA ALA A 788 -38.59 14.98 12.38
C ALA A 788 -38.95 16.47 12.48
N GLN A 789 -38.03 17.31 12.96
CA GLN A 789 -38.23 18.77 13.05
C GLN A 789 -38.43 19.47 11.70
N ALA A 790 -37.96 18.89 10.59
CA ALA A 790 -38.22 19.43 9.25
C ALA A 790 -39.71 19.35 8.85
N GLY A 791 -40.48 18.48 9.50
CA GLY A 791 -41.93 18.35 9.33
C GLY A 791 -42.35 17.96 7.91
N ILE A 792 -41.52 17.21 7.18
CA ILE A 792 -41.79 16.71 5.82
C ILE A 792 -42.61 15.41 5.84
N TYR A 793 -42.56 14.68 6.95
CA TYR A 793 -43.30 13.46 7.21
C TYR A 793 -43.82 13.48 8.65
N THR A 794 -44.79 12.62 8.94
CA THR A 794 -45.35 12.42 10.29
C THR A 794 -45.06 11.02 10.81
N GLU A 795 -45.22 10.79 12.12
CA GLU A 795 -45.09 9.44 12.69
C GLU A 795 -46.08 8.45 12.09
N ASP A 796 -47.29 8.92 11.74
CA ASP A 796 -48.31 8.08 11.10
C ASP A 796 -47.90 7.64 9.68
N ASP A 797 -47.23 8.54 8.93
CA ASP A 797 -46.67 8.18 7.61
C ASP A 797 -45.61 7.08 7.75
N VAL A 798 -44.73 7.21 8.74
CA VAL A 798 -43.67 6.24 9.06
C VAL A 798 -44.28 4.88 9.41
N ARG A 799 -45.24 4.85 10.35
CA ARG A 799 -45.91 3.61 10.78
C ARG A 799 -46.65 2.93 9.64
N LYS A 800 -47.38 3.70 8.82
CA LYS A 800 -48.16 3.18 7.69
C LYS A 800 -47.26 2.55 6.61
N VAL A 801 -46.14 3.21 6.29
CA VAL A 801 -45.17 2.67 5.33
C VAL A 801 -44.51 1.41 5.88
N ALA A 802 -44.10 1.41 7.16
CA ALA A 802 -43.51 0.24 7.80
C ALA A 802 -44.48 -0.95 7.87
N GLU A 803 -45.75 -0.73 8.19
CA GLU A 803 -46.77 -1.79 8.20
C GLU A 803 -46.96 -2.39 6.79
N LEU A 804 -47.10 -1.55 5.77
CA LEU A 804 -47.25 -1.99 4.38
C LEU A 804 -46.01 -2.74 3.86
N TRP A 805 -44.83 -2.33 4.33
CA TRP A 805 -43.56 -2.95 4.03
C TRP A 805 -43.46 -4.35 4.62
N VAL A 806 -43.75 -4.49 5.92
CA VAL A 806 -43.71 -5.78 6.64
C VAL A 806 -44.77 -6.74 6.13
N THR A 807 -45.98 -6.25 5.83
CA THR A 807 -47.10 -7.07 5.33
C THR A 807 -47.04 -7.37 3.83
N ARG A 808 -46.00 -6.90 3.12
CA ARG A 808 -45.73 -7.18 1.69
C ARG A 808 -46.91 -6.87 0.76
N LYS A 809 -47.65 -5.78 0.97
CA LYS A 809 -48.86 -5.42 0.17
C LYS A 809 -48.58 -4.90 -1.25
N GLY A 810 -47.35 -4.99 -1.74
CA GLY A 810 -46.97 -4.67 -3.12
C GLY A 810 -46.59 -3.21 -3.37
N ASN A 811 -45.91 -2.97 -4.50
CA ASN A 811 -45.25 -1.70 -4.83
C ASN A 811 -46.22 -0.49 -4.89
N ASN A 812 -47.44 -0.68 -5.41
CA ASN A 812 -48.42 0.40 -5.53
C ASN A 812 -48.89 0.93 -4.17
N ALA A 813 -49.02 0.06 -3.16
CA ALA A 813 -49.43 0.47 -1.81
C ALA A 813 -48.32 1.26 -1.10
N LEU A 814 -47.07 0.83 -1.24
CA LEU A 814 -45.89 1.54 -0.71
C LEU A 814 -45.71 2.91 -1.38
N SER A 815 -45.87 2.98 -2.70
CA SER A 815 -45.81 4.23 -3.46
C SER A 815 -46.92 5.20 -3.03
N ALA A 816 -48.14 4.73 -2.83
CA ALA A 816 -49.24 5.56 -2.33
C ALA A 816 -49.00 6.07 -0.89
N ALA A 817 -48.33 5.30 -0.05
CA ALA A 817 -48.03 5.67 1.33
C ALA A 817 -46.83 6.62 1.47
N ILE A 818 -45.83 6.54 0.58
CA ILE A 818 -44.68 7.47 0.57
C ILE A 818 -45.00 8.80 -0.15
N SER A 819 -45.99 8.79 -1.05
CA SER A 819 -46.36 9.92 -1.91
C SER A 819 -46.65 11.23 -1.16
N PRO A 820 -47.32 11.25 0.02
CA PRO A 820 -47.55 12.49 0.77
C PRO A 820 -46.26 13.23 1.13
N ALA A 821 -45.27 12.53 1.71
CA ALA A 821 -43.98 13.12 2.07
C ALA A 821 -43.14 13.51 0.85
N GLN A 822 -43.19 12.69 -0.21
CA GLN A 822 -42.57 13.01 -1.50
C GLN A 822 -43.15 14.30 -2.12
N HIS A 823 -44.48 14.41 -2.14
CA HIS A 823 -45.18 15.57 -2.70
C HIS A 823 -44.94 16.82 -1.85
N ASP A 824 -44.92 16.70 -0.52
CA ASP A 824 -44.59 17.83 0.35
C ASP A 824 -43.16 18.32 0.13
N PHE A 825 -42.18 17.41 0.09
CA PHE A 825 -40.79 17.76 -0.24
C PHE A 825 -40.70 18.46 -1.61
N ARG A 826 -41.27 17.86 -2.66
CA ARG A 826 -41.25 18.42 -4.02
C ARG A 826 -41.95 19.76 -4.11
N ARG A 827 -43.08 19.93 -3.42
CA ARG A 827 -43.82 21.19 -3.37
C ARG A 827 -43.00 22.28 -2.68
N ARG A 828 -42.38 21.97 -1.53
CA ARG A 828 -41.52 22.93 -0.82
C ARG A 828 -40.28 23.28 -1.64
N TYR A 829 -39.70 22.30 -2.33
CA TYR A 829 -38.54 22.49 -3.20
C TYR A 829 -38.89 23.35 -4.42
N ALA A 830 -39.98 23.03 -5.13
CA ALA A 830 -40.46 23.82 -6.27
C ALA A 830 -40.81 25.25 -5.87
N ARG A 831 -41.51 25.43 -4.74
CA ARG A 831 -41.83 26.75 -4.20
C ARG A 831 -40.58 27.54 -3.84
N ALA A 832 -39.58 26.92 -3.22
CA ALA A 832 -38.31 27.57 -2.90
C ALA A 832 -37.52 27.99 -4.16
N ILE A 833 -37.64 27.25 -5.26
CA ILE A 833 -37.12 27.68 -6.57
C ILE A 833 -37.91 28.89 -7.11
N GLU A 834 -39.25 28.81 -7.11
CA GLU A 834 -40.12 29.88 -7.60
C GLU A 834 -39.98 31.19 -6.80
N GLU A 835 -39.77 31.10 -5.49
CA GLU A 835 -39.59 32.22 -4.58
C GLU A 835 -38.12 32.67 -4.45
N GLU A 836 -37.19 32.03 -5.16
CA GLU A 836 -35.73 32.26 -5.07
C GLU A 836 -35.18 32.18 -3.62
N ASP A 837 -35.81 31.37 -2.76
CA ASP A 837 -35.45 31.20 -1.35
C ASP A 837 -34.27 30.22 -1.20
N GLN A 838 -33.06 30.75 -1.34
CA GLN A 838 -31.80 30.02 -1.20
C GLN A 838 -31.65 29.35 0.18
N VAL A 839 -32.16 29.98 1.25
CA VAL A 839 -32.08 29.42 2.61
C VAL A 839 -32.94 28.17 2.68
N LYS A 840 -34.17 28.22 2.16
CA LYS A 840 -35.06 27.07 2.13
C LYS A 840 -34.55 25.94 1.24
N LEU A 841 -33.92 26.28 0.10
CA LEU A 841 -33.25 25.29 -0.75
C LEU A 841 -32.11 24.58 -0.02
N GLN A 842 -31.26 25.32 0.68
CA GLN A 842 -30.18 24.75 1.50
C GLN A 842 -30.71 23.86 2.63
N GLU A 843 -31.79 24.26 3.31
CA GLU A 843 -32.45 23.45 4.33
C GLU A 843 -32.99 22.12 3.77
N LEU A 844 -33.64 22.15 2.60
CA LEU A 844 -34.19 20.95 1.95
C LEU A 844 -33.08 20.03 1.41
N ASP A 845 -31.99 20.60 0.90
CA ASP A 845 -30.80 19.85 0.49
C ASP A 845 -30.08 19.22 1.69
N LEU A 846 -30.02 19.93 2.81
CA LEU A 846 -29.49 19.41 4.07
C LEU A 846 -30.39 18.27 4.59
N PHE A 847 -31.71 18.44 4.58
CA PHE A 847 -32.66 17.37 4.92
C PHE A 847 -32.41 16.12 4.09
N ARG A 848 -32.28 16.26 2.76
CA ARG A 848 -31.98 15.13 1.87
C ARG A 848 -30.65 14.43 2.21
N LYS A 849 -29.59 15.19 2.51
CA LYS A 849 -28.30 14.64 2.97
C LYS A 849 -28.42 13.95 4.34
N ASP A 850 -29.18 14.53 5.25
CA ASP A 850 -29.44 13.98 6.58
C ASP A 850 -30.24 12.68 6.48
N VAL A 851 -31.19 12.56 5.56
CA VAL A 851 -31.90 11.30 5.26
C VAL A 851 -30.90 10.22 4.84
N SER A 852 -30.04 10.51 3.87
CA SER A 852 -29.01 9.55 3.41
C SER A 852 -27.98 9.22 4.49
N THR A 853 -27.66 10.19 5.36
CA THR A 853 -26.74 9.99 6.49
C THR A 853 -27.40 9.16 7.58
N TYR A 854 -28.69 9.36 7.86
CA TYR A 854 -29.45 8.58 8.83
C TYR A 854 -29.56 7.13 8.39
N VAL A 855 -29.94 6.87 7.14
CA VAL A 855 -30.03 5.49 6.63
C VAL A 855 -28.69 4.77 6.76
N ARG A 856 -27.58 5.41 6.39
CA ARG A 856 -26.23 4.82 6.51
C ARG A 856 -25.78 4.62 7.95
N LEU A 857 -26.03 5.61 8.82
CA LEU A 857 -25.58 5.57 10.21
C LEU A 857 -26.44 4.61 11.05
N TYR A 858 -27.75 4.61 10.85
CA TYR A 858 -28.67 3.63 11.45
C TYR A 858 -28.31 2.21 11.03
N ASP A 859 -28.04 1.98 9.73
CA ASP A 859 -27.59 0.68 9.21
C ASP A 859 -26.28 0.20 9.83
N PHE A 860 -25.47 1.10 10.36
CA PHE A 860 -24.22 0.79 11.03
C PHE A 860 -24.39 0.64 12.54
N MET A 861 -25.05 1.58 13.20
CA MET A 861 -25.16 1.58 14.66
C MET A 861 -26.15 0.55 15.19
N SER A 862 -27.21 0.23 14.43
CA SER A 862 -28.10 -0.90 14.77
C SER A 862 -27.37 -2.24 14.85
N GLN A 863 -26.16 -2.33 14.27
CA GLN A 863 -25.28 -3.50 14.29
C GLN A 863 -24.50 -3.65 15.60
N ILE A 864 -24.32 -2.53 16.31
CA ILE A 864 -23.46 -2.41 17.48
C ILE A 864 -24.30 -2.19 18.74
N VAL A 865 -25.41 -1.46 18.62
CA VAL A 865 -26.26 -1.00 19.70
C VAL A 865 -27.70 -1.39 19.45
N ASP A 866 -28.31 -2.06 20.41
CA ASP A 866 -29.75 -2.25 20.46
C ASP A 866 -30.41 -0.96 20.98
N TYR A 867 -31.15 -0.28 20.11
CA TYR A 867 -31.84 0.96 20.43
C TYR A 867 -33.14 0.75 21.24
N GLY A 868 -33.68 -0.48 21.29
CA GLY A 868 -34.89 -0.82 22.06
C GLY A 868 -36.18 -0.11 21.63
N ASP A 869 -36.14 0.68 20.55
CA ASP A 869 -37.28 1.47 20.05
C ASP A 869 -37.69 1.01 18.64
N PRO A 870 -38.84 0.32 18.49
CA PRO A 870 -39.36 -0.10 17.20
C PRO A 870 -39.57 1.06 16.21
N TYR A 871 -39.79 2.28 16.71
CA TYR A 871 -39.98 3.45 15.85
C TYR A 871 -38.74 3.77 15.01
N MET A 872 -37.53 3.59 15.55
CA MET A 872 -36.29 3.84 14.82
C MET A 872 -36.14 2.91 13.60
N GLU A 873 -36.55 1.64 13.75
CA GLU A 873 -36.56 0.68 12.65
C GLU A 873 -37.61 1.06 11.60
N MET A 874 -38.81 1.46 12.03
CA MET A 874 -39.85 1.96 11.12
C MET A 874 -39.37 3.21 10.36
N LEU A 875 -38.69 4.11 11.05
CA LEU A 875 -38.14 5.34 10.48
C LEU A 875 -37.05 5.03 9.44
N SER A 876 -36.18 4.06 9.69
CA SER A 876 -35.16 3.64 8.73
C SER A 876 -35.78 3.08 7.44
N ILE A 877 -36.83 2.27 7.55
CA ILE A 877 -37.58 1.73 6.40
C ILE A 877 -38.21 2.87 5.60
N PHE A 878 -38.90 3.80 6.29
CA PHE A 878 -39.54 4.95 5.68
C PHE A 878 -38.52 5.84 4.94
N LEU A 879 -37.44 6.22 5.62
CA LEU A 879 -36.42 7.10 5.08
C LEU A 879 -35.65 6.49 3.90
N ARG A 880 -35.46 5.17 3.88
CA ARG A 880 -34.85 4.46 2.74
C ARG A 880 -35.71 4.52 1.49
N LEU A 881 -37.04 4.47 1.64
CA LEU A 881 -37.96 4.65 0.53
C LEU A 881 -38.05 6.11 0.12
N LEU A 882 -38.07 7.03 1.09
CA LEU A 882 -38.10 8.46 0.85
C LEU A 882 -36.86 8.92 0.07
N GLU A 883 -35.66 8.47 0.46
CA GLU A 883 -34.37 8.78 -0.18
C GLU A 883 -34.43 8.56 -1.71
N LYS A 884 -35.03 7.45 -2.15
CA LYS A 884 -35.14 7.09 -3.57
C LYS A 884 -36.06 8.03 -4.35
N VAL A 885 -37.12 8.54 -3.72
CA VAL A 885 -38.16 9.34 -4.38
C VAL A 885 -37.92 10.85 -4.30
N ILE A 886 -37.04 11.29 -3.40
CA ILE A 886 -36.52 12.66 -3.28
C ILE A 886 -35.11 12.83 -3.89
N ALA A 887 -34.54 11.76 -4.45
CA ALA A 887 -33.29 11.82 -5.19
C ALA A 887 -33.40 12.78 -6.38
N GLU A 888 -32.29 13.44 -6.72
CA GLU A 888 -32.20 14.29 -7.89
C GLU A 888 -32.52 13.47 -9.15
N SER A 889 -33.55 13.84 -9.91
CA SER A 889 -33.63 13.47 -11.32
C SER A 889 -32.42 14.08 -12.00
N ALA A 890 -31.53 13.24 -12.51
CA ALA A 890 -30.29 13.64 -13.18
C ALA A 890 -30.61 14.41 -14.49
N TRP A 891 -30.99 15.66 -14.36
CA TRP A 891 -30.79 16.70 -15.37
C TRP A 891 -29.60 17.54 -14.96
N ALA A 892 -28.43 16.91 -14.87
CA ALA A 892 -27.20 17.64 -15.13
C ALA A 892 -27.20 17.85 -16.64
N ALA A 893 -27.56 19.04 -17.11
CA ALA A 893 -27.29 19.41 -18.49
C ALA A 893 -25.79 19.21 -18.71
N ASP A 894 -25.41 18.33 -19.65
CA ASP A 894 -24.01 18.16 -20.02
C ASP A 894 -23.48 19.53 -20.43
N VAL A 895 -22.38 19.97 -19.81
CA VAL A 895 -21.77 21.23 -20.18
C VAL A 895 -21.17 21.02 -21.57
N ASP A 896 -21.68 21.75 -22.55
CA ASP A 896 -21.13 21.73 -23.90
C ASP A 896 -19.72 22.33 -23.86
N LEU A 897 -18.72 21.49 -24.12
CA LEU A 897 -17.30 21.85 -24.14
C LEU A 897 -16.75 21.84 -25.58
N SER A 898 -17.60 21.77 -26.60
CA SER A 898 -17.18 21.76 -28.02
C SER A 898 -16.41 23.03 -28.44
N ASP A 899 -16.62 24.12 -27.70
CA ASP A 899 -15.95 25.41 -27.88
C ASP A 899 -14.66 25.58 -27.06
N VAL A 900 -14.18 24.54 -26.37
CA VAL A 900 -12.97 24.60 -25.54
C VAL A 900 -11.78 23.96 -26.27
N VAL A 901 -10.61 24.63 -26.23
CA VAL A 901 -9.36 24.17 -26.83
C VAL A 901 -8.24 24.16 -25.78
N LEU A 902 -7.41 23.12 -25.83
CA LEU A 902 -6.26 22.98 -24.95
C LEU A 902 -5.06 23.61 -25.64
N VAL A 903 -4.64 24.77 -25.14
CA VAL A 903 -3.56 25.60 -25.72
C VAL A 903 -2.19 25.10 -25.28
N GLY A 904 -2.09 24.54 -24.06
CA GLY A 904 -0.83 24.02 -23.55
C GLY A 904 -1.02 23.07 -22.37
N VAL A 905 -0.18 22.05 -22.32
CA VAL A 905 -0.02 21.15 -21.18
C VAL A 905 1.47 21.01 -20.92
N LYS A 906 1.86 21.11 -19.64
CA LYS A 906 3.24 20.89 -19.21
C LYS A 906 3.23 20.08 -17.92
N HIS A 907 3.89 18.93 -17.93
CA HIS A 907 4.11 18.15 -16.72
C HIS A 907 5.47 18.49 -16.14
N THR A 908 5.49 19.04 -14.94
CA THR A 908 6.73 19.38 -14.24
C THR A 908 6.94 18.40 -13.11
N LYS A 909 8.13 17.79 -13.06
CA LYS A 909 8.51 16.93 -11.95
C LYS A 909 8.59 17.78 -10.68
N ALA A 910 7.77 17.48 -9.68
CA ALA A 910 7.81 18.17 -8.41
C ALA A 910 9.11 17.85 -7.65
N ALA A 911 9.54 18.76 -6.78
CA ALA A 911 10.67 18.50 -5.90
C ALA A 911 10.41 17.23 -5.06
N PRO A 912 11.43 16.39 -4.81
CA PRO A 912 11.27 15.25 -3.92
C PRO A 912 10.79 15.72 -2.54
N VAL A 913 9.67 15.17 -2.08
CA VAL A 913 9.13 15.42 -0.73
C VAL A 913 9.33 14.15 0.08
N ASP A 914 9.85 14.28 1.30
CA ASP A 914 9.92 13.15 2.21
C ASP A 914 8.52 12.85 2.75
N ILE A 915 7.97 11.72 2.34
CA ILE A 915 6.68 11.19 2.79
C ILE A 915 6.85 9.97 3.71
N SER A 916 7.98 9.90 4.43
CA SER A 916 8.22 8.91 5.47
C SER A 916 7.09 8.88 6.51
N LEU A 917 6.75 7.68 6.96
CA LEU A 917 5.65 7.42 7.90
C LEU A 917 6.19 7.44 9.34
N VAL A 918 5.43 8.07 10.24
CA VAL A 918 5.77 8.17 11.67
C VAL A 918 4.86 7.27 12.52
N GLY A 919 3.65 6.99 12.03
CA GLY A 919 2.65 6.14 12.67
C GLY A 919 1.82 6.86 13.73
N ASP A 920 1.50 8.13 13.49
CA ASP A 920 0.68 8.95 14.40
C ASP A 920 -0.75 9.15 13.87
N GLY A 921 -1.08 8.54 12.73
CA GLY A 921 -2.42 8.58 12.15
C GLY A 921 -3.42 7.77 12.96
N GLN A 922 -4.60 8.36 13.20
CA GLN A 922 -5.74 7.66 13.79
C GLN A 922 -6.94 7.69 12.83
N LEU A 923 -7.78 6.67 12.93
CA LEU A 923 -9.05 6.60 12.23
C LEU A 923 -10.08 7.46 12.97
N LYS A 924 -10.76 8.33 12.23
CA LYS A 924 -11.85 9.14 12.78
C LYS A 924 -13.12 8.30 12.86
N GLY A 925 -13.69 8.19 14.05
CA GLY A 925 -15.07 7.74 14.23
C GLY A 925 -16.06 8.80 13.74
N ILE A 926 -17.34 8.44 13.66
CA ILE A 926 -18.38 9.38 13.22
C ILE A 926 -18.80 10.20 14.44
N SER A 927 -18.32 11.45 14.54
CA SER A 927 -18.57 12.33 15.70
C SER A 927 -19.59 13.45 15.48
N ALA A 928 -19.97 13.76 14.23
CA ALA A 928 -21.03 14.73 13.93
C ALA A 928 -21.63 14.55 12.52
N ALA A 929 -22.96 14.64 12.42
CA ALA A 929 -23.68 14.65 11.15
C ALA A 929 -23.55 16.03 10.46
N GLY A 930 -22.80 16.06 9.35
CA GLY A 930 -22.93 17.01 8.24
C GLY A 930 -23.31 18.46 8.57
N THR A 931 -22.35 19.26 9.05
CA THR A 931 -22.48 20.74 9.11
C THR A 931 -22.12 21.44 7.79
N GLY A 932 -21.77 20.67 6.75
CA GLY A 932 -21.40 21.21 5.45
C GLY A 932 -22.61 21.69 4.66
N ALA A 933 -22.95 22.98 4.83
CA ALA A 933 -23.85 23.69 3.92
C ALA A 933 -23.41 23.45 2.46
N LYS A 934 -24.36 23.10 1.60
CA LYS A 934 -24.10 23.10 0.16
C LYS A 934 -23.89 24.57 -0.20
N LYS A 935 -22.73 24.94 -0.74
CA LYS A 935 -22.60 26.24 -1.41
C LYS A 935 -23.59 26.24 -2.56
N ASP A 936 -24.37 27.31 -2.69
CA ASP A 936 -25.32 27.46 -3.78
C ASP A 936 -24.64 27.15 -5.13
N PRO A 937 -25.35 26.50 -6.07
CA PRO A 937 -24.84 26.30 -7.43
C PRO A 937 -24.52 27.67 -8.02
N LYS A 938 -23.23 28.00 -7.99
CA LYS A 938 -22.74 29.28 -8.46
C LYS A 938 -22.67 29.21 -9.97
N TYR A 939 -23.61 29.86 -10.64
CA TYR A 939 -23.56 30.04 -12.08
C TYR A 939 -22.57 31.15 -12.41
N VAL A 940 -21.62 30.85 -13.29
CA VAL A 940 -20.65 31.81 -13.79
C VAL A 940 -20.51 31.59 -15.29
N ALA A 941 -20.08 32.62 -16.02
CA ALA A 941 -19.70 32.44 -17.41
C ALA A 941 -18.65 31.32 -17.53
N LEU A 942 -18.75 30.47 -18.55
CA LEU A 942 -17.79 29.38 -18.80
C LEU A 942 -16.34 29.91 -18.82
N GLN A 943 -16.13 31.12 -19.33
CA GLN A 943 -14.82 31.79 -19.32
C GLN A 943 -14.26 31.98 -17.90
N VAL A 944 -15.09 32.34 -16.92
CA VAL A 944 -14.66 32.47 -15.51
C VAL A 944 -14.24 31.12 -14.93
N VAL A 945 -14.84 30.02 -15.38
CA VAL A 945 -14.41 28.67 -14.99
C VAL A 945 -13.08 28.32 -15.63
N ILE A 946 -12.90 28.64 -16.91
CA ILE A 946 -11.65 28.45 -17.66
C ILE A 946 -10.51 29.24 -17.02
N ASP A 947 -10.72 30.52 -16.70
CA ASP A 947 -9.71 31.38 -16.08
C ASP A 947 -9.30 30.85 -14.71
N LYS A 948 -10.27 30.49 -13.86
CA LYS A 948 -9.96 29.88 -12.55
C LYS A 948 -9.25 28.53 -12.67
N MET A 949 -9.51 27.77 -13.74
CA MET A 949 -8.77 26.54 -14.01
C MET A 949 -7.34 26.84 -14.44
N ASN A 950 -7.10 27.83 -15.29
CA ASN A 950 -5.75 28.26 -15.64
C ASN A 950 -4.99 28.78 -14.40
N ASP A 951 -5.65 29.49 -13.49
CA ASP A 951 -5.07 29.97 -12.23
C ASP A 951 -4.69 28.81 -11.29
N LEU A 952 -5.54 27.78 -11.18
CA LEU A 952 -5.31 26.59 -10.35
C LEU A 952 -4.12 25.74 -10.83
N PHE A 953 -3.77 25.82 -12.12
CA PHE A 953 -2.72 25.02 -12.76
C PHE A 953 -1.52 25.84 -13.24
N GLY A 954 -1.29 27.01 -12.64
CA GLY A 954 -0.07 27.79 -12.82
C GLY A 954 0.03 28.43 -14.21
N ALA A 955 -0.68 29.53 -14.43
CA ALA A 955 -0.36 30.44 -15.52
C ALA A 955 1.03 31.04 -15.28
N GLU A 956 2.02 30.65 -16.10
CA GLU A 956 3.27 31.42 -16.20
C GLU A 956 2.91 32.84 -16.69
N THR A 957 3.03 33.84 -15.81
CA THR A 957 3.22 35.23 -16.26
C THR A 957 4.64 35.33 -16.79
N PHE A 958 4.81 35.26 -18.11
CA PHE A 958 6.09 35.57 -18.76
C PHE A 958 6.52 36.99 -18.37
N ALA A 959 7.81 37.18 -18.04
CA ALA A 959 8.33 38.52 -17.81
C ALA A 959 8.23 39.35 -19.11
N ALA A 960 7.96 40.65 -19.01
CA ALA A 960 7.85 41.54 -20.18
C ALA A 960 9.14 41.59 -21.04
N SER A 961 10.29 41.15 -20.51
CA SER A 961 11.52 40.93 -21.25
C SER A 961 11.45 39.69 -22.16
N GLN A 962 10.94 38.57 -21.65
CA GLN A 962 10.82 37.30 -22.38
C GLN A 962 9.82 37.39 -23.53
N ILE A 963 8.69 38.07 -23.33
CA ILE A 963 7.71 38.33 -24.39
C ILE A 963 8.34 39.20 -25.49
N ARG A 964 9.15 40.21 -25.11
CA ARG A 964 9.82 41.08 -26.07
C ARG A 964 10.86 40.32 -26.89
N GLU A 965 11.71 39.52 -26.27
CA GLU A 965 12.72 38.72 -26.96
C GLU A 965 12.09 37.70 -27.91
N PHE A 966 11.03 37.01 -27.47
CA PHE A 966 10.30 36.07 -28.30
C PHE A 966 9.64 36.74 -29.51
N VAL A 967 8.91 37.84 -29.29
CA VAL A 967 8.26 38.60 -30.38
C VAL A 967 9.30 39.21 -31.31
N GLN A 968 10.42 39.72 -30.80
CA GLN A 968 11.49 40.30 -31.61
C GLN A 968 12.18 39.25 -32.49
N GLY A 969 12.42 38.05 -31.96
CA GLY A 969 12.94 36.91 -32.74
C GLY A 969 11.99 36.49 -33.87
N LEU A 970 10.69 36.40 -33.59
CA LEU A 970 9.68 36.09 -34.61
C LEU A 970 9.55 37.20 -35.65
N VAL A 971 9.53 38.47 -35.24
CA VAL A 971 9.43 39.62 -36.15
C VAL A 971 10.66 39.71 -37.05
N GLN A 972 11.88 39.49 -36.54
CA GLN A 972 13.07 39.48 -37.40
C GLN A 972 13.00 38.39 -38.47
N ARG A 973 12.47 37.21 -38.12
CA ARG A 973 12.33 36.09 -39.06
C ARG A 973 11.25 36.34 -40.11
N LEU A 974 10.12 36.91 -39.70
CA LEU A 974 9.05 37.33 -40.62
C LEU A 974 9.49 38.47 -41.53
N LEU A 975 10.35 39.38 -41.06
CA LEU A 975 10.94 40.45 -41.88
C LEU A 975 11.97 39.95 -42.90
N ALA A 976 12.49 38.72 -42.73
CA ALA A 976 13.37 38.08 -43.71
C ALA A 976 12.60 37.52 -44.92
N ASP A 977 11.28 37.30 -44.79
CA ASP A 977 10.42 36.91 -45.91
C ASP A 977 10.05 38.13 -46.76
N GLN A 978 10.70 38.25 -47.93
CA GLN A 978 10.48 39.38 -48.83
C GLN A 978 9.06 39.44 -49.40
N ASN A 979 8.36 38.31 -49.52
CA ASN A 979 6.98 38.31 -50.03
C ASN A 979 6.04 38.96 -49.01
N LEU A 980 6.19 38.64 -47.73
CA LEU A 980 5.42 39.26 -46.65
C LEU A 980 5.72 40.75 -46.52
N VAL A 981 7.00 41.13 -46.60
CA VAL A 981 7.40 42.54 -46.58
C VAL A 981 6.79 43.33 -47.74
N GLN A 982 6.70 42.75 -48.95
CA GLN A 982 6.02 43.41 -50.06
C GLN A 982 4.51 43.49 -49.86
N GLN A 983 3.87 42.44 -49.33
CA GLN A 983 2.44 42.46 -49.00
C GLN A 983 2.09 43.59 -48.02
N THR A 984 2.97 43.93 -47.07
CA THR A 984 2.73 45.07 -46.15
C THR A 984 2.71 46.44 -46.85
N LYS A 985 3.28 46.57 -48.05
CA LYS A 985 3.33 47.83 -48.81
C LYS A 985 2.10 48.05 -49.69
N VAL A 986 1.39 46.99 -50.04
CA VAL A 986 0.23 47.02 -50.97
C VAL A 986 -1.10 46.72 -50.28
N ASN A 987 -1.10 46.11 -49.09
CA ASN A 987 -2.31 45.81 -48.33
C ASN A 987 -2.49 46.73 -47.13
N SER A 988 -3.74 47.08 -46.82
CA SER A 988 -4.04 47.74 -45.55
C SER A 988 -3.73 46.81 -44.37
N LYS A 989 -3.43 47.37 -43.19
CA LYS A 989 -3.12 46.59 -41.98
C LYS A 989 -4.17 45.52 -41.67
N LYS A 990 -5.45 45.79 -41.93
CA LYS A 990 -6.56 44.84 -41.75
C LYS A 990 -6.48 43.68 -42.75
N GLN A 991 -6.28 43.98 -44.04
CA GLN A 991 -6.14 42.96 -45.10
C GLN A 991 -4.86 42.12 -44.95
N PHE A 992 -3.78 42.71 -44.43
CA PHE A 992 -2.54 41.99 -44.15
C PHE A 992 -2.69 40.98 -42.99
N LEU A 993 -3.44 41.35 -41.95
CA LEU A 993 -3.74 40.44 -40.82
C LEU A 993 -4.68 39.28 -41.21
N GLU A 994 -5.49 39.47 -42.24
CA GLU A 994 -6.42 38.46 -42.78
C GLU A 994 -5.75 37.56 -43.86
N SER A 995 -4.45 37.76 -44.15
CA SER A 995 -3.67 36.97 -45.11
C SER A 995 -3.38 35.55 -44.58
N GLN A 996 -3.72 34.52 -45.37
CA GLN A 996 -3.36 33.13 -45.07
C GLN A 996 -1.84 32.91 -45.12
N ASP A 997 -1.12 33.62 -46.00
CA ASP A 997 0.34 33.55 -46.10
C ASP A 997 1.03 34.06 -44.83
N PHE A 998 0.49 35.13 -44.22
CA PHE A 998 1.01 35.65 -42.96
C PHE A 998 0.80 34.68 -41.80
N GLN A 999 -0.37 34.04 -41.71
CA GLN A 999 -0.62 33.04 -40.67
C GLN A 999 0.26 31.79 -40.82
N ALA A 1000 0.48 31.32 -42.06
CA ALA A 1000 1.38 30.21 -42.34
C ALA A 1000 2.83 30.54 -41.95
N ALA A 1001 3.33 31.71 -42.36
CA ALA A 1001 4.69 32.13 -42.06
C ALA A 1001 4.94 32.41 -40.56
N VAL A 1002 3.94 32.90 -39.83
CA VAL A 1002 4.03 33.03 -38.35
C VAL A 1002 4.14 31.65 -37.70
N THR A 1003 3.37 30.68 -38.18
CA THR A 1003 3.40 29.31 -37.65
C THR A 1003 4.74 28.63 -37.93
N GLU A 1004 5.27 28.81 -39.14
CA GLU A 1004 6.59 28.31 -39.54
C GLU A 1004 7.72 29.01 -38.77
N ALA A 1005 7.67 30.34 -38.63
CA ALA A 1005 8.64 31.09 -37.84
C ALA A 1005 8.65 30.69 -36.36
N VAL A 1006 7.50 30.34 -35.78
CA VAL A 1006 7.39 29.81 -34.41
C VAL A 1006 8.01 28.42 -34.29
N ALA A 1007 7.74 27.52 -35.24
CA ALA A 1007 8.29 26.17 -35.25
C ALA A 1007 9.82 26.19 -35.42
N GLU A 1008 10.34 26.97 -36.37
CA GLU A 1008 11.77 27.07 -36.61
C GLU A 1008 12.52 27.77 -35.48
N ASN A 1009 11.91 28.77 -34.83
CA ASN A 1009 12.53 29.45 -33.69
C ASN A 1009 12.65 28.50 -32.49
N GLN A 1010 11.65 27.63 -32.29
CA GLN A 1010 11.69 26.57 -31.28
C GLN A 1010 12.77 25.51 -31.60
N ASP A 1011 12.86 25.05 -32.85
CA ASP A 1011 13.87 24.08 -33.28
C ASP A 1011 15.30 24.63 -33.17
N ALA A 1012 15.50 25.92 -33.49
CA ALA A 1012 16.79 26.59 -33.31
C ALA A 1012 17.20 26.68 -31.82
N HIS A 1013 16.26 26.99 -30.92
CA HIS A 1013 16.51 27.02 -29.48
C HIS A 1013 16.83 25.64 -28.92
N ASN A 1014 16.08 24.61 -29.34
CA ASN A 1014 16.33 23.23 -28.94
C ASN A 1014 17.69 22.74 -29.45
N THR A 1015 18.02 23.03 -30.71
CA THR A 1015 19.31 22.65 -31.32
C THR A 1015 20.49 23.36 -30.64
N MET A 1016 20.36 24.64 -30.30
CA MET A 1016 21.41 25.38 -29.57
C MET A 1016 21.58 24.87 -28.13
N ALA A 1017 20.49 24.51 -27.45
CA ALA A 1017 20.54 23.89 -26.13
C ALA A 1017 21.22 22.51 -26.21
N ASP A 1018 20.80 21.65 -27.13
CA ASP A 1018 21.39 20.32 -27.33
C ASP A 1018 22.87 20.41 -27.69
N TYR A 1019 23.27 21.35 -28.56
CA TYR A 1019 24.67 21.60 -28.91
C TYR A 1019 25.51 22.05 -27.70
N PHE A 1020 24.93 22.81 -26.76
CA PHE A 1020 25.60 23.29 -25.55
C PHE A 1020 25.75 22.19 -24.47
N PHE A 1021 24.84 21.22 -24.42
CA PHE A 1021 24.85 20.15 -23.40
C PHE A 1021 25.51 18.84 -23.87
N THR A 1022 25.98 18.75 -25.11
CA THR A 1022 26.59 17.53 -25.69
C THR A 1022 28.11 17.63 -25.96
N ASP A 1023 28.83 18.52 -25.28
CA ASP A 1023 30.30 18.69 -25.41
C ASP A 1023 30.79 18.92 -26.86
N GLY A 1024 30.03 19.70 -27.64
CA GLY A 1024 30.42 20.14 -28.98
C GLY A 1024 31.77 20.88 -29.00
N PRO A 1025 32.63 20.67 -30.02
CA PRO A 1025 34.02 21.15 -30.05
C PRO A 1025 34.18 22.69 -30.05
N ALA A 1026 33.09 23.46 -30.24
CA ALA A 1026 33.08 24.93 -30.23
C ALA A 1026 32.46 25.56 -28.97
N ILE A 1027 32.03 24.76 -27.96
CA ILE A 1027 31.40 25.28 -26.72
C ILE A 1027 32.33 26.22 -25.97
N ASN A 1028 33.62 25.90 -25.87
CA ASN A 1028 34.59 26.77 -25.21
C ASN A 1028 34.70 28.14 -25.90
N SER A 1029 34.56 28.20 -27.23
CA SER A 1029 34.55 29.45 -27.99
C SER A 1029 33.31 30.29 -27.71
N ILE A 1030 32.15 29.65 -27.55
CA ILE A 1030 30.87 30.31 -27.21
C ILE A 1030 30.90 30.81 -25.76
N ILE A 1031 31.45 30.02 -24.82
CA ILE A 1031 31.62 30.43 -23.42
C ILE A 1031 32.59 31.61 -23.32
N VAL A 1032 33.70 31.60 -24.06
CA VAL A 1032 34.64 32.72 -24.11
C VAL A 1032 33.97 33.97 -24.71
N ALA A 1033 33.25 33.83 -25.82
CA ALA A 1033 32.53 34.96 -26.43
C ALA A 1033 31.42 35.53 -25.52
N LEU A 1034 30.70 34.67 -24.79
CA LEU A 1034 29.71 35.09 -23.79
C LEU A 1034 30.37 35.74 -22.57
N ALA A 1035 31.52 35.23 -22.13
CA ALA A 1035 32.28 35.81 -21.03
C ALA A 1035 32.86 37.19 -21.40
N ASP A 1036 33.38 37.35 -22.62
CA ASP A 1036 33.86 38.62 -23.14
C ASP A 1036 32.72 39.63 -23.31
N ALA A 1037 31.60 39.21 -23.93
CA ALA A 1037 30.43 40.07 -24.10
C ALA A 1037 29.81 40.47 -22.74
N PHE A 1038 29.78 39.54 -21.78
CA PHE A 1038 29.31 39.81 -20.42
C PHE A 1038 30.28 40.75 -19.66
N TYR A 1039 31.59 40.53 -19.79
CA TYR A 1039 32.62 41.35 -19.16
C TYR A 1039 32.64 42.78 -19.73
N GLU A 1040 32.55 42.93 -21.05
CA GLU A 1040 32.45 44.24 -21.70
C GLU A 1040 31.17 44.98 -21.30
N ALA A 1041 30.02 44.29 -21.26
CA ALA A 1041 28.75 44.86 -20.81
C ALA A 1041 28.76 45.23 -19.32
N ALA A 1042 29.48 44.47 -18.48
CA ALA A 1042 29.56 44.70 -17.04
C ALA A 1042 30.59 45.78 -16.63
N VAL A 1043 31.68 45.95 -17.40
CA VAL A 1043 32.79 46.86 -17.06
C VAL A 1043 32.62 48.25 -17.70
N ALA A 1044 31.89 48.37 -18.81
CA ALA A 1044 31.55 49.65 -19.41
C ALA A 1044 30.06 49.75 -19.75
N PRO A 1045 29.17 50.05 -18.77
CA PRO A 1045 27.72 50.11 -18.98
C PRO A 1045 27.25 51.18 -19.98
N HIS A 1046 28.16 52.00 -20.50
CA HIS A 1046 27.88 53.12 -21.40
C HIS A 1046 28.58 53.05 -22.77
N ALA A 1047 29.25 51.94 -23.10
CA ALA A 1047 29.91 51.79 -24.41
C ALA A 1047 29.14 50.89 -25.41
N VAL A 1048 28.07 50.21 -24.98
CA VAL A 1048 27.27 49.31 -25.85
C VAL A 1048 25.88 49.89 -26.17
N ALA A 1049 25.75 51.21 -26.20
CA ALA A 1049 24.51 51.89 -26.59
C ALA A 1049 24.49 52.37 -28.05
N ASP A 1050 25.64 52.39 -28.74
CA ASP A 1050 25.77 53.01 -30.07
C ASP A 1050 25.98 52.03 -31.25
N SER A 1051 25.81 50.71 -31.05
CA SER A 1051 25.94 49.73 -32.14
C SER A 1051 24.63 49.06 -32.61
N LEU A 1052 23.46 49.51 -32.15
CA LEU A 1052 22.18 49.07 -32.71
C LEU A 1052 21.24 50.26 -32.99
N PRO A 1053 20.66 50.36 -34.20
CA PRO A 1053 19.95 51.54 -34.65
C PRO A 1053 18.52 51.59 -34.10
N TYR A 1054 18.00 52.82 -33.96
CA TYR A 1054 16.62 53.24 -33.64
C TYR A 1054 16.28 53.45 -32.15
N ALA A 1055 16.55 54.67 -31.68
CA ALA A 1055 15.80 55.30 -30.61
C ALA A 1055 15.11 56.57 -31.13
N VAL A 1056 13.81 56.72 -30.86
CA VAL A 1056 13.11 58.03 -30.88
C VAL A 1056 12.31 58.16 -29.58
N ALA A 1057 12.50 59.28 -28.92
CA ALA A 1057 11.93 59.66 -27.63
C ALA A 1057 10.47 60.13 -27.73
N GLY A 1058 9.70 59.93 -26.65
CA GLY A 1058 8.37 60.52 -26.44
C GLY A 1058 7.96 60.44 -24.97
N ARG A 1059 7.43 61.55 -24.45
CA ARG A 1059 7.22 61.86 -23.02
C ARG A 1059 5.73 61.71 -22.64
N VAL A 1060 5.48 61.66 -21.34
CA VAL A 1060 4.32 62.16 -20.54
C VAL A 1060 3.25 61.18 -19.98
N VAL A 1061 2.98 61.41 -18.68
CA VAL A 1061 1.75 61.39 -17.84
C VAL A 1061 1.45 60.13 -16.99
N ASP A 1062 1.46 60.35 -15.67
CA ASP A 1062 0.85 59.53 -14.61
C ASP A 1062 -0.67 59.36 -14.80
N VAL A 1063 -1.17 58.14 -14.65
CA VAL A 1063 -2.55 57.92 -14.19
C VAL A 1063 -2.56 56.79 -13.16
N ASP A 1064 -2.86 57.17 -11.93
CA ASP A 1064 -3.23 56.29 -10.81
C ASP A 1064 -4.56 55.60 -11.09
N VAL A 1065 -4.59 54.26 -11.04
CA VAL A 1065 -5.79 53.48 -10.65
C VAL A 1065 -5.32 52.21 -9.93
N ALA A 1066 -5.74 52.06 -8.66
CA ALA A 1066 -5.49 50.91 -7.78
C ALA A 1066 -6.71 49.93 -7.78
N PRO A 1067 -6.70 48.81 -7.02
CA PRO A 1067 -6.65 47.43 -7.56
C PRO A 1067 -7.93 46.62 -7.15
N PRO A 1068 -8.02 45.26 -7.24
CA PRO A 1068 -7.26 44.34 -6.36
C PRO A 1068 -6.87 42.97 -6.96
N ALA A 1069 -5.73 42.42 -6.55
CA ALA A 1069 -5.47 40.97 -6.61
C ALA A 1069 -4.78 40.50 -5.31
N LEU A 1070 -5.31 39.42 -4.76
CA LEU A 1070 -4.99 38.82 -3.46
C LEU A 1070 -3.54 38.33 -3.42
N SER A 1071 -2.70 39.03 -2.66
CA SER A 1071 -1.32 38.65 -2.36
C SER A 1071 -1.26 37.60 -1.25
N ALA A 1072 -0.23 36.74 -1.31
CA ALA A 1072 0.20 35.90 -0.20
C ALA A 1072 0.28 36.70 1.12
N PRO A 1073 0.11 36.05 2.30
CA PRO A 1073 0.19 36.76 3.56
C PRO A 1073 1.54 37.50 3.63
N PRO A 1074 1.51 38.79 4.01
CA PRO A 1074 2.70 39.63 4.02
C PRO A 1074 3.77 39.00 4.94
N ARG A 1075 5.04 38.97 4.51
CA ARG A 1075 6.13 38.36 5.29
C ARG A 1075 7.00 39.41 5.97
N CYS A 1076 7.58 39.05 7.12
CA CYS A 1076 8.67 39.77 7.76
C CYS A 1076 9.92 38.87 7.81
N ARG A 1077 11.11 39.42 7.57
CA ARG A 1077 12.38 38.69 7.58
C ARG A 1077 13.34 39.30 8.59
N ALA A 1078 14.03 38.46 9.35
CA ALA A 1078 15.16 38.87 10.18
C ALA A 1078 16.46 38.80 9.37
N HIS A 1079 17.25 39.87 9.42
CA HIS A 1079 18.55 39.99 8.76
C HIS A 1079 19.63 40.16 9.82
N LEU A 1080 20.58 39.23 9.88
CA LEU A 1080 21.72 39.30 10.79
C LEU A 1080 22.92 39.91 10.06
N THR A 1081 23.55 40.91 10.68
CA THR A 1081 24.74 41.57 10.13
C THR A 1081 25.87 41.48 11.14
N LEU A 1082 27.02 40.97 10.69
CA LEU A 1082 28.28 41.06 11.42
C LEU A 1082 28.89 42.43 11.18
N LEU A 1083 29.24 43.16 12.24
CA LEU A 1083 29.69 44.55 12.13
C LEU A 1083 31.22 44.70 12.18
N ASP A 1084 31.95 43.69 12.64
CA ASP A 1084 33.41 43.75 12.75
C ASP A 1084 34.12 42.99 11.63
N ASP A 1085 35.23 43.57 11.17
CA ASP A 1085 36.16 42.95 10.23
C ASP A 1085 37.23 42.14 11.00
N ASN A 1086 37.43 40.87 10.62
CA ASN A 1086 38.40 39.91 11.21
C ASN A 1086 38.14 39.51 12.68
N PRO A 1087 37.14 38.65 12.94
CA PRO A 1087 36.92 38.10 14.28
C PRO A 1087 38.08 37.20 14.73
N SER A 1088 38.52 37.33 15.98
CA SER A 1088 39.62 36.54 16.57
C SER A 1088 39.21 35.96 17.93
N VAL A 1089 39.85 34.86 18.32
CA VAL A 1089 39.57 34.14 19.58
C VAL A 1089 39.76 35.09 20.76
N GLY A 1090 38.80 35.14 21.68
CA GLY A 1090 38.83 36.00 22.86
C GLY A 1090 38.47 37.47 22.61
N THR A 1091 38.23 37.90 21.36
CA THR A 1091 37.77 39.25 21.04
C THR A 1091 36.26 39.25 20.80
N PRO A 1092 35.47 40.12 21.48
CA PRO A 1092 34.03 40.23 21.23
C PRO A 1092 33.74 40.77 19.83
N VAL A 1093 32.82 40.10 19.13
CA VAL A 1093 32.34 40.44 17.79
C VAL A 1093 30.88 40.88 17.88
N HIS A 1094 30.55 41.98 17.23
CA HIS A 1094 29.25 42.62 17.27
C HIS A 1094 28.37 42.10 16.14
N VAL A 1095 27.22 41.54 16.52
CA VAL A 1095 26.18 41.07 15.62
C VAL A 1095 24.93 41.88 15.88
N THR A 1096 24.34 42.44 14.83
CA THR A 1096 23.03 43.10 14.91
C THR A 1096 21.98 42.33 14.13
N LEU A 1097 20.73 42.35 14.62
CA LEU A 1097 19.57 41.75 13.98
C LEU A 1097 18.62 42.86 13.55
N LYS A 1098 18.29 42.91 12.26
CA LYS A 1098 17.36 43.88 11.66
C LYS A 1098 16.13 43.17 11.12
N LEU A 1099 14.94 43.58 11.57
CA LEU A 1099 13.67 43.08 11.05
C LEU A 1099 13.20 43.91 9.85
N ILE A 1100 13.06 43.25 8.70
CA ILE A 1100 12.61 43.85 7.44
C ILE A 1100 11.22 43.28 7.12
N ALA A 1101 10.20 44.10 7.35
CA ALA A 1101 8.82 43.78 7.00
C ALA A 1101 8.53 44.20 5.54
N GLU A 1102 7.86 43.36 4.77
CA GLU A 1102 7.39 43.73 3.43
C GLU A 1102 6.40 44.91 3.50
N PRO A 1103 6.27 45.75 2.44
CA PRO A 1103 5.42 46.96 2.48
C PRO A 1103 3.96 46.71 2.87
N GLN A 1104 3.44 45.52 2.54
CA GLN A 1104 2.11 45.03 2.86
C GLN A 1104 1.95 44.47 4.29
N HIS A 1105 3.03 44.32 5.07
CA HIS A 1105 3.01 43.79 6.43
C HIS A 1105 2.63 44.91 7.43
N PRO A 1106 1.77 44.66 8.45
CA PRO A 1106 1.39 45.68 9.44
C PRO A 1106 2.61 46.36 10.09
N TRP A 1107 3.63 45.57 10.41
CA TRP A 1107 4.92 46.04 10.96
C TRP A 1107 5.75 46.96 10.03
N ALA A 1108 5.35 47.16 8.77
CA ALA A 1108 6.01 48.14 7.89
C ALA A 1108 5.70 49.59 8.29
N ARG A 1109 4.62 49.83 9.05
CA ARG A 1109 4.26 51.15 9.59
C ARG A 1109 4.86 51.36 10.98
N GLN A 1110 5.47 52.52 11.21
CA GLN A 1110 5.99 52.91 12.52
C GLN A 1110 4.81 53.00 13.52
N GLY A 1111 4.92 52.29 14.66
CA GLY A 1111 3.88 52.23 15.69
C GLY A 1111 3.00 50.98 15.67
N GLU A 1112 3.03 50.17 14.61
CA GLU A 1112 2.27 48.90 14.51
C GLU A 1112 3.14 47.65 14.79
N ARG A 1113 4.42 47.85 15.17
CA ARG A 1113 5.31 46.76 15.60
C ARG A 1113 5.05 46.42 17.07
N PRO A 1114 4.94 45.14 17.46
CA PRO A 1114 4.93 44.75 18.87
C PRO A 1114 6.32 44.89 19.49
N ALA A 1115 6.38 45.02 20.81
CA ALA A 1115 7.62 44.86 21.56
C ALA A 1115 8.06 43.39 21.49
N LEU A 1116 9.34 43.16 21.15
CA LEU A 1116 9.91 41.82 21.02
C LEU A 1116 11.14 41.69 21.93
N ASP A 1117 11.39 40.49 22.44
CA ASP A 1117 12.67 40.13 23.03
C ASP A 1117 13.45 39.22 22.07
N ILE A 1118 14.72 39.52 21.87
CA ILE A 1118 15.63 38.69 21.10
C ILE A 1118 16.53 37.96 22.08
N VAL A 1119 16.41 36.64 22.13
CA VAL A 1119 17.23 35.76 22.97
C VAL A 1119 18.31 35.12 22.11
N ALA A 1120 19.57 35.36 22.43
CA ALA A 1120 20.72 34.80 21.73
C ALA A 1120 21.37 33.70 22.58
N VAL A 1121 21.43 32.48 22.04
CA VAL A 1121 21.99 31.30 22.72
C VAL A 1121 23.12 30.72 21.88
N PRO A 1122 24.36 30.65 22.40
CA PRO A 1122 25.44 29.94 21.72
C PRO A 1122 25.17 28.42 21.79
N LEU A 1123 25.25 27.75 20.64
CA LEU A 1123 25.09 26.29 20.52
C LEU A 1123 26.44 25.56 20.52
N SER A 1124 27.55 26.29 20.52
CA SER A 1124 28.94 25.82 20.57
C SER A 1124 29.80 26.79 21.41
N GLY A 1125 31.12 26.56 21.52
CA GLY A 1125 32.06 27.26 22.43
C GLY A 1125 32.27 28.78 22.24
N ALA A 1126 31.20 29.56 22.40
CA ALA A 1126 31.19 31.01 22.39
C ALA A 1126 30.31 31.57 23.53
N GLU A 1127 30.65 32.77 24.00
CA GLU A 1127 29.84 33.53 24.95
C GLU A 1127 29.08 34.65 24.23
N VAL A 1128 27.84 34.93 24.64
CA VAL A 1128 27.01 36.00 24.08
C VAL A 1128 26.54 36.95 25.18
N ALA A 1129 26.74 38.26 24.99
CA ALA A 1129 26.35 39.29 25.94
C ALA A 1129 25.74 40.55 25.25
N PRO A 1130 24.54 41.01 25.66
CA PRO A 1130 23.63 40.34 26.60
C PRO A 1130 22.98 39.10 25.96
N ALA A 1131 22.58 38.10 26.76
CA ALA A 1131 21.88 36.90 26.26
C ALA A 1131 20.43 37.19 25.82
N THR A 1132 19.86 38.31 26.26
CA THR A 1132 18.51 38.76 25.88
C THR A 1132 18.52 40.27 25.71
N MET A 1133 17.82 40.75 24.68
CA MET A 1133 17.78 42.15 24.28
C MET A 1133 16.34 42.52 23.89
N ALA A 1134 15.83 43.62 24.42
CA ALA A 1134 14.51 44.12 24.07
C ALA A 1134 14.58 44.93 22.77
N TYR A 1135 13.66 44.68 21.86
CA TYR A 1135 13.52 45.35 20.58
C TYR A 1135 12.17 46.08 20.56
N LEU A 1136 12.19 47.38 20.90
CA LEU A 1136 10.97 48.16 21.09
C LEU A 1136 10.56 48.94 19.82
N PRO A 1137 9.25 49.24 19.67
CA PRO A 1137 8.75 49.99 18.52
C PRO A 1137 9.27 51.43 18.52
N GLY A 1138 10.20 51.75 17.63
CA GLY A 1138 10.78 53.10 17.50
C GLY A 1138 12.28 53.17 17.80
N ASP A 1139 12.90 52.09 18.27
CA ASP A 1139 14.35 52.05 18.48
C ASP A 1139 15.10 52.16 17.14
N ALA A 1140 16.15 52.99 17.13
CA ALA A 1140 17.10 53.04 16.03
C ALA A 1140 17.84 51.70 15.95
N GLU A 1141 18.21 51.27 14.73
CA GLU A 1141 18.85 49.99 14.39
C GLU A 1141 20.26 49.79 14.99
N SER A 1142 20.45 49.97 16.30
CA SER A 1142 21.78 50.05 16.91
C SER A 1142 22.02 49.15 18.12
N GLU A 1143 21.10 48.28 18.52
CA GLU A 1143 21.42 47.31 19.58
C GLU A 1143 22.17 46.09 19.02
N GLN A 1144 23.27 45.70 19.69
CA GLN A 1144 24.26 44.75 19.20
C GLN A 1144 24.55 43.66 20.24
N PHE A 1145 24.51 42.41 19.81
CA PHE A 1145 25.01 41.27 20.58
C PHE A 1145 26.53 41.20 20.48
N ARG A 1146 27.22 41.05 21.61
CA ARG A 1146 28.66 40.75 21.64
C ARG A 1146 28.84 39.25 21.75
N VAL A 1147 29.49 38.66 20.76
CA VAL A 1147 29.81 37.24 20.69
C VAL A 1147 31.32 37.07 20.83
N THR A 1148 31.77 36.34 21.84
CA THR A 1148 33.18 36.04 22.06
C THR A 1148 33.42 34.55 21.91
N ALA A 1149 34.11 34.11 20.85
CA ALA A 1149 34.50 32.70 20.75
C ALA A 1149 35.65 32.39 21.71
N LEU A 1150 35.56 31.25 22.38
CA LEU A 1150 36.55 30.80 23.35
C LEU A 1150 37.68 29.99 22.71
N GLU A 1151 37.46 29.46 21.50
CA GLU A 1151 38.41 28.64 20.74
C GLU A 1151 38.31 28.90 19.23
N PRO A 1152 39.36 28.62 18.41
CA PRO A 1152 39.27 28.68 16.96
C PRO A 1152 38.28 27.66 16.40
N GLY A 1153 37.49 28.04 15.38
CA GLY A 1153 36.50 27.14 14.78
C GLY A 1153 35.24 27.86 14.32
N THR A 1154 34.27 27.07 13.83
CA THR A 1154 32.93 27.57 13.49
C THR A 1154 32.02 27.46 14.70
N HIS A 1155 31.49 28.61 15.13
CA HIS A 1155 30.62 28.71 16.30
C HIS A 1155 29.19 29.05 15.90
N ARG A 1156 28.23 28.22 16.31
CA ARG A 1156 26.82 28.39 15.95
C ARG A 1156 26.06 29.12 17.05
N ILE A 1157 25.23 30.08 16.66
CA ILE A 1157 24.42 30.88 17.58
C ILE A 1157 22.98 30.90 17.07
N ARG A 1158 22.05 30.64 17.99
CA ARG A 1158 20.61 30.72 17.74
C ARG A 1158 20.05 32.02 18.31
N PHE A 1159 19.41 32.81 17.47
CA PHE A 1159 18.63 33.98 17.84
C PHE A 1159 17.14 33.63 17.80
N THR A 1160 16.46 33.77 18.93
CA THR A 1160 15.02 33.50 19.07
C THR A 1160 14.30 34.81 19.27
N LEU A 1161 13.37 35.14 18.38
CA LEU A 1161 12.47 36.27 18.55
C LEU A 1161 11.25 35.84 19.34
N VAL A 1162 11.01 36.52 20.45
CA VAL A 1162 9.93 36.24 21.39
C VAL A 1162 9.06 37.50 21.50
N HIS A 1163 7.75 37.33 21.54
CA HIS A 1163 6.86 38.44 21.84
C HIS A 1163 7.01 38.85 23.30
N HIS A 1164 7.35 40.12 23.57
CA HIS A 1164 7.74 40.61 24.90
C HIS A 1164 6.66 40.33 25.96
N ASP A 1165 5.39 40.61 25.65
CA ASP A 1165 4.30 40.47 26.64
C ASP A 1165 3.80 39.03 26.85
N THR A 1166 3.89 38.15 25.83
CA THR A 1166 3.26 36.83 25.86
C THR A 1166 4.26 35.68 25.98
N GLY A 1167 5.56 35.95 25.82
CA GLY A 1167 6.60 34.94 25.78
C GLY A 1167 6.53 34.01 24.56
N THR A 1168 5.67 34.31 23.57
CA THR A 1168 5.47 33.45 22.39
C THR A 1168 6.67 33.55 21.46
N VAL A 1169 7.30 32.42 21.13
CA VAL A 1169 8.37 32.36 20.13
C VAL A 1169 7.76 32.59 18.75
N LEU A 1170 8.20 33.64 18.06
CA LEU A 1170 7.73 34.03 16.74
C LEU A 1170 8.61 33.45 15.63
N GLN A 1171 9.93 33.42 15.84
CA GLN A 1171 10.88 32.92 14.86
C GLN A 1171 12.21 32.53 15.53
N GLN A 1172 12.90 31.54 14.97
CA GLN A 1172 14.29 31.20 15.32
C GLN A 1172 15.18 31.29 14.09
N VAL A 1173 16.36 31.88 14.27
CA VAL A 1173 17.37 32.06 13.24
C VAL A 1173 18.71 31.56 13.77
N GLU A 1174 19.35 30.66 13.05
CA GLU A 1174 20.69 30.17 13.39
C GLU A 1174 21.73 30.77 12.45
N SER A 1175 22.89 31.12 12.99
CA SER A 1175 24.02 31.64 12.21
C SER A 1175 25.34 31.04 12.67
N ASP A 1176 26.24 30.82 11.71
CA ASP A 1176 27.58 30.24 11.92
C ASP A 1176 28.64 31.35 11.85
N LEU A 1177 29.35 31.59 12.97
CA LEU A 1177 30.49 32.50 13.07
C LEU A 1177 31.80 31.71 12.98
N SER A 1178 32.55 31.84 11.89
CA SER A 1178 33.83 31.15 11.72
C SER A 1178 35.00 32.03 12.13
N ILE A 1179 35.78 31.59 13.12
CA ILE A 1179 36.96 32.30 13.64
C ILE A 1179 38.23 31.48 13.33
N THR A 1180 39.20 32.11 12.68
CA THR A 1180 40.50 31.52 12.36
C THR A 1180 41.58 32.00 13.33
N GLU A 1181 42.59 31.16 13.55
CA GLU A 1181 43.73 31.48 14.41
C GLU A 1181 44.76 32.31 13.61
N THR A 1182 44.79 33.63 13.77
CA THR A 1182 45.82 34.48 13.14
C THR A 1182 46.59 35.31 14.16
N LYS A 1183 47.87 34.94 14.36
CA LYS A 1183 48.89 35.86 14.89
C LYS A 1183 49.17 36.95 13.85
N PRO A 1184 49.43 38.21 14.25
CA PRO A 1184 49.69 39.28 13.31
C PRO A 1184 51.13 39.19 12.78
N SER A 1185 51.29 38.84 11.49
CA SER A 1185 52.51 39.18 10.74
C SER A 1185 52.24 39.28 9.24
N GLY A 1186 52.36 40.49 8.70
CA GLY A 1186 52.90 40.76 7.36
C GLY A 1186 52.00 40.59 6.13
N SER A 1187 51.40 41.71 5.70
CA SER A 1187 51.13 42.12 4.29
C SER A 1187 50.62 41.09 3.27
N GLY A 1188 49.34 41.19 2.94
CA GLY A 1188 48.76 40.62 1.70
C GLY A 1188 47.25 40.85 1.65
N ASN A 1189 46.80 41.74 0.77
CA ASN A 1189 45.38 42.06 0.55
C ASN A 1189 44.57 40.79 0.20
N ARG A 1190 43.73 40.32 1.13
CA ARG A 1190 42.59 39.43 0.86
C ARG A 1190 41.34 40.07 1.44
N GLN A 1191 40.45 40.55 0.57
CA GLN A 1191 39.07 40.87 0.94
C GLN A 1191 38.35 39.58 1.34
N LEU A 1192 37.91 39.47 2.59
CA LEU A 1192 36.95 38.46 3.03
C LEU A 1192 35.54 38.98 2.71
N ARG A 1193 34.74 38.19 1.97
CA ARG A 1193 33.32 38.47 1.74
C ARG A 1193 32.50 37.95 2.92
N PRO A 1194 31.54 38.71 3.48
CA PRO A 1194 30.58 38.16 4.43
C PRO A 1194 29.64 37.18 3.70
N ARG A 1195 29.52 35.96 4.23
CA ARG A 1195 28.46 35.03 3.82
C ARG A 1195 27.18 35.45 4.55
N THR A 1196 26.22 36.02 3.83
CA THR A 1196 24.86 36.21 4.34
C THR A 1196 24.19 34.85 4.47
N GLY A 1197 23.95 34.41 5.71
CA GLY A 1197 23.08 33.27 5.98
C GLY A 1197 21.63 33.65 5.64
N ARG A 1198 20.99 32.91 4.73
CA ARG A 1198 19.54 32.98 4.51
C ARG A 1198 18.86 32.02 5.50
N ALA A 1199 17.96 32.55 6.31
CA ALA A 1199 16.86 31.79 6.92
C ALA A 1199 15.64 31.84 6.00
#